data_AF-A0A958RVF5-F1
#
_entry.id   AF-A0A958RVF5-F1
#
_cell.length_a   1.000
_cell.length_b   1.000
_cell.length_c   1.000
_cell.angle_alpha   90.00
_cell.angle_beta   90.00
_cell.angle_gamma   90.00
#
_symmetry.space_group_name_H-M   'P 1'
#
loop_
_entity.id
_entity.type
_entity.pdbx_description
1 polymer ?
#
loop_
_entity_poly.entity_id
_entity_poly.type
_entity_poly.pdbx_seq_one_letter_code
_entity_poly.pdbx_strand_id
1 'polypeptide(L)'
;MIRKKQRLTVVAVFIALVGWQMVHAQDTVGVVISITDTTPDPSAILDVMSTTKGMLIPRMTTTERGAVSSPADGLMVYDTDESAVYFYNGTTTEWAKVAGELWEQSGGDIYYTGGNFGLGTETPAYRLSIAGNSSIADRTIAVNDTPMVYLAAQGSSQLIGSIAFGNGLRSLTSGSGKYNTSVGIGALFSTTSGTQNTALGANSLRSNTGGSQNTGIGYQTLYTNTTGTNNTGIGYNALQSNTTGSYNTAVGITSLNSNTTGNGNTSLGSFSLRYNTTGTSNTGIGSSALYNNTTGINNTAVGEEALKANTTGGQNTAIGVDALINNTTGSYNVAIGSFTLNGNTTGSLNVGIGPQALYTNSTGVSNFANGTQALYSNTTGNYNTAEGSYVLYTNTTGSNNTGNGYQSLKNSTTAGSNTGIGFQAGHDITTGSYNTILGNFPSTSSSITTGSNNILIGNDVRNGLSVTSSNQLNIGNLIYGTGLGSAGSVHNIPRVGINTATPDTTFSVNGRASMQGGGSWLTFSDRRVKKDTASFTDGIETIRQVHPMKYKYRGIYADTTTEFVGVIAQDMQSVAPYTVKSHKIEVRGRDANMFQEKTYIRTDNIYVRTDTLVGPNDSIILQPVHRQEQVYEVDALSYDQSALFYVMINALKQLDAENAELRSRIEALENE
;
A
#
# COMPACT_ATOMS: atom_id res chain seq x y z
N MET A 1 -120.22 -89.45 36.11
CA MET A 1 -120.41 -89.78 34.68
C MET A 1 -119.60 -88.77 33.87
N ILE A 2 -118.45 -89.11 33.26
CA ILE A 2 -118.31 -89.81 31.96
C ILE A 2 -118.97 -88.94 30.85
N ARG A 3 -118.34 -88.41 29.78
CA ARG A 3 -117.07 -88.67 29.07
C ARG A 3 -116.78 -87.54 28.04
N LYS A 4 -115.48 -87.28 27.80
CA LYS A 4 -114.74 -87.11 26.50
C LYS A 4 -115.42 -86.35 25.33
N LYS A 5 -114.86 -85.22 24.84
CA LYS A 5 -113.66 -85.01 23.96
C LYS A 5 -113.88 -85.30 22.46
N GLN A 6 -113.69 -84.26 21.63
CA GLN A 6 -112.99 -84.22 20.32
C GLN A 6 -112.79 -82.71 19.97
N ARG A 7 -111.59 -82.09 20.03
CA ARG A 7 -110.49 -82.02 19.02
C ARG A 7 -110.98 -81.53 17.64
N LEU A 8 -110.33 -80.62 16.87
CA LEU A 8 -109.17 -79.74 17.01
C LEU A 8 -109.07 -78.96 15.65
N THR A 9 -108.62 -77.71 15.67
CA THR A 9 -107.80 -76.99 14.64
C THR A 9 -108.35 -76.55 13.26
N VAL A 10 -108.24 -75.22 13.04
CA VAL A 10 -107.44 -74.53 11.97
C VAL A 10 -108.15 -73.98 10.70
N VAL A 11 -108.24 -72.63 10.71
CA VAL A 11 -107.76 -71.68 9.68
C VAL A 11 -108.68 -71.24 8.51
N ALA A 12 -108.60 -69.91 8.29
CA ALA A 12 -108.67 -69.18 7.03
C ALA A 12 -110.02 -68.62 6.50
N VAL A 13 -110.20 -67.31 6.78
CA VAL A 13 -110.04 -66.22 5.78
C VAL A 13 -111.21 -65.95 4.81
N PHE A 14 -111.69 -64.70 4.94
CA PHE A 14 -112.05 -63.72 3.89
C PHE A 14 -113.52 -63.38 3.56
N ILE A 15 -113.80 -62.09 3.83
CA ILE A 15 -114.34 -61.08 2.91
C ILE A 15 -115.85 -60.76 2.92
N ALA A 16 -116.08 -59.44 3.05
CA ALA A 16 -117.08 -58.57 2.41
C ALA A 16 -118.38 -58.16 3.15
N LEU A 17 -118.44 -56.82 3.41
CA LEU A 17 -119.53 -55.87 3.05
C LEU A 17 -120.85 -55.95 3.88
N VAL A 18 -121.45 -54.91 4.49
CA VAL A 18 -121.46 -53.42 4.40
C VAL A 18 -122.04 -52.85 5.73
N GLY A 19 -121.44 -51.80 6.34
CA GLY A 19 -122.02 -50.46 6.63
C GLY A 19 -122.76 -50.32 7.98
N TRP A 20 -122.70 -49.24 8.77
CA TRP A 20 -122.20 -47.86 8.62
C TRP A 20 -122.22 -47.18 10.02
N GLN A 21 -121.25 -46.28 10.30
CA GLN A 21 -121.21 -45.21 11.34
C GLN A 21 -121.07 -45.61 12.85
N MET A 22 -120.24 -45.02 13.73
CA MET A 22 -119.38 -43.82 13.74
C MET A 22 -118.08 -44.05 14.55
N VAL A 23 -117.07 -43.21 14.26
CA VAL A 23 -115.72 -43.12 14.85
C VAL A 23 -115.62 -41.82 15.66
N HIS A 24 -114.90 -41.83 16.79
CA HIS A 24 -114.11 -40.66 17.24
C HIS A 24 -112.82 -41.15 17.95
N ALA A 25 -111.67 -40.85 17.33
CA ALA A 25 -110.36 -40.78 17.94
C ALA A 25 -110.09 -39.31 18.31
N GLN A 26 -109.39 -39.07 19.43
CA GLN A 26 -109.10 -37.73 19.94
C GLN A 26 -107.59 -37.49 19.82
N ASP A 27 -107.20 -36.67 18.84
CA ASP A 27 -105.81 -36.22 18.64
C ASP A 27 -105.48 -35.02 19.53
N THR A 28 -104.22 -34.97 19.95
CA THR A 28 -103.54 -33.89 20.67
C THR A 28 -103.59 -32.58 19.86
N VAL A 29 -104.21 -31.53 20.39
CA VAL A 29 -104.44 -30.26 19.66
C VAL A 29 -103.34 -29.25 19.96
N GLY A 30 -102.38 -29.08 19.04
CA GLY A 30 -101.58 -27.85 18.96
C GLY A 30 -102.42 -26.72 18.35
N VAL A 31 -102.23 -25.48 18.77
CA VAL A 31 -102.95 -24.34 18.21
C VAL A 31 -102.12 -23.73 17.09
N VAL A 32 -102.56 -23.89 15.85
CA VAL A 32 -102.01 -23.14 14.71
C VAL A 32 -102.80 -21.86 14.50
N ILE A 33 -102.09 -20.75 14.39
CA ILE A 33 -102.62 -19.49 13.89
C ILE A 33 -101.92 -19.20 12.57
N SER A 34 -102.52 -19.68 11.48
CA SER A 34 -101.97 -19.57 10.12
C SER A 34 -103.07 -19.19 9.14
N ILE A 35 -102.67 -18.52 8.06
CA ILE A 35 -103.56 -18.14 6.95
C ILE A 35 -103.42 -19.05 5.73
N THR A 36 -102.49 -20.02 5.75
CA THR A 36 -102.12 -20.82 4.56
C THR A 36 -101.85 -22.31 4.82
N ASP A 37 -101.70 -22.74 6.08
CA ASP A 37 -101.46 -24.15 6.43
C ASP A 37 -102.14 -24.49 7.77
N THR A 38 -102.65 -25.70 7.94
CA THR A 38 -103.46 -26.10 9.12
C THR A 38 -102.79 -27.12 10.02
N THR A 39 -101.58 -27.58 9.71
CA THR A 39 -100.82 -28.48 10.60
C THR A 39 -99.78 -27.70 11.41
N PRO A 40 -99.89 -27.64 12.76
CA PRO A 40 -98.83 -27.11 13.62
C PRO A 40 -97.56 -27.92 13.49
N ASP A 41 -96.41 -27.27 13.57
CA ASP A 41 -95.14 -27.97 13.75
C ASP A 41 -95.24 -28.96 14.93
N PRO A 42 -94.85 -30.24 14.78
CA PRO A 42 -94.98 -31.25 15.82
C PRO A 42 -94.29 -30.90 17.15
N SER A 43 -93.34 -29.96 17.13
CA SER A 43 -92.61 -29.49 18.30
C SER A 43 -93.21 -28.23 18.95
N ALA A 44 -94.19 -27.58 18.32
CA ALA A 44 -94.77 -26.33 18.78
C ALA A 44 -96.18 -26.53 19.34
N ILE A 45 -96.41 -26.06 20.57
CA ILE A 45 -97.75 -26.03 21.16
C ILE A 45 -98.59 -24.85 20.63
N LEU A 46 -97.91 -23.75 20.26
CA LEU A 46 -98.45 -22.60 19.55
C LEU A 46 -97.53 -22.30 18.36
N ASP A 47 -98.07 -22.42 17.16
CA ASP A 47 -97.35 -22.16 15.91
C ASP A 47 -98.05 -21.04 15.14
N VAL A 48 -97.37 -19.90 15.00
CA VAL A 48 -97.91 -18.70 14.34
C VAL A 48 -97.20 -18.51 13.01
N MET A 49 -97.81 -19.02 11.94
CA MET A 49 -97.24 -18.95 10.59
C MET A 49 -97.89 -17.81 9.79
N SER A 50 -97.10 -16.79 9.48
CA SER A 50 -97.47 -15.76 8.52
C SER A 50 -96.24 -15.21 7.81
N THR A 51 -96.34 -15.02 6.50
CA THR A 51 -95.30 -14.41 5.67
C THR A 51 -95.45 -12.89 5.53
N THR A 52 -96.57 -12.33 6.01
CA THR A 52 -96.92 -10.90 5.85
C THR A 52 -97.32 -10.22 7.16
N LYS A 53 -97.51 -10.98 8.23
CA LYS A 53 -97.87 -10.47 9.57
C LYS A 53 -96.91 -11.07 10.60
N GLY A 54 -96.61 -10.32 11.66
CA GLY A 54 -95.83 -10.80 12.79
C GLY A 54 -96.71 -11.11 14.00
N MET A 55 -96.11 -11.71 15.04
CA MET A 55 -96.72 -11.77 16.36
C MET A 55 -96.46 -10.47 17.11
N LEU A 56 -97.52 -9.76 17.49
CA LEU A 56 -97.40 -8.57 18.32
C LEU A 56 -97.49 -9.00 19.79
N ILE A 57 -96.33 -9.12 20.44
CA ILE A 57 -96.23 -9.42 21.89
C ILE A 57 -96.66 -8.20 22.73
N PRO A 58 -97.01 -8.38 24.02
CA PRO A 58 -97.37 -7.26 24.89
C PRO A 58 -96.34 -6.13 24.82
N ARG A 59 -96.82 -4.93 24.51
CA ARG A 59 -96.01 -3.71 24.38
C ARG A 59 -96.24 -2.87 25.62
N MET A 60 -95.16 -2.50 26.29
CA MET A 60 -95.22 -1.76 27.55
C MET A 60 -93.97 -0.90 27.70
N THR A 61 -94.07 0.17 28.47
CA THR A 61 -92.92 1.02 28.84
C THR A 61 -91.95 0.28 29.76
N THR A 62 -90.74 0.81 29.94
CA THR A 62 -89.75 0.22 30.86
C THR A 62 -90.28 0.17 32.29
N THR A 63 -91.05 1.19 32.69
CA THR A 63 -91.66 1.25 34.02
C THR A 63 -92.74 0.17 34.19
N GLU A 64 -93.59 -0.03 33.18
CA GLU A 64 -94.63 -1.06 33.21
C GLU A 64 -94.04 -2.48 33.16
N ARG A 65 -92.98 -2.71 32.37
CA ARG A 65 -92.22 -3.98 32.37
C ARG A 65 -91.66 -4.29 33.75
N GLY A 66 -91.04 -3.31 34.40
CA GLY A 66 -90.49 -3.47 35.76
C GLY A 66 -91.56 -3.68 36.85
N ALA A 67 -92.80 -3.27 36.59
CA ALA A 67 -93.92 -3.43 37.51
C ALA A 67 -94.66 -4.77 37.39
N VAL A 68 -94.30 -5.64 36.43
CA VAL A 68 -94.89 -6.98 36.29
C VAL A 68 -94.54 -7.82 37.53
N SER A 69 -95.53 -8.04 38.40
CA SER A 69 -95.36 -8.86 39.59
C SER A 69 -95.28 -10.35 39.24
N SER A 70 -94.23 -11.03 39.69
CA SER A 70 -93.99 -12.47 39.45
C SER A 70 -94.07 -12.88 37.97
N PRO A 71 -93.23 -12.32 37.08
CA PRO A 71 -93.25 -12.68 35.67
C PRO A 71 -92.87 -14.16 35.50
N ALA A 72 -93.52 -14.84 34.55
CA ALA A 72 -93.20 -16.24 34.25
C ALA A 72 -91.88 -16.36 33.48
N ASP A 73 -91.16 -17.46 33.69
CA ASP A 73 -89.93 -17.77 32.96
C ASP A 73 -90.19 -17.82 31.44
N GLY A 74 -89.41 -17.07 30.68
CA GLY A 74 -89.57 -16.96 29.23
C GLY A 74 -90.68 -16.01 28.78
N LEU A 75 -91.31 -15.25 29.70
CA LEU A 75 -92.28 -14.20 29.34
C LEU A 75 -91.60 -13.15 28.45
N MET A 76 -92.11 -12.93 27.24
CA MET A 76 -91.58 -11.96 26.29
C MET A 76 -92.47 -10.72 26.21
N VAL A 77 -91.85 -9.55 26.25
CA VAL A 77 -92.50 -8.25 26.08
C VAL A 77 -91.68 -7.39 25.13
N TYR A 78 -92.33 -6.45 24.44
CA TYR A 78 -91.64 -5.42 23.70
C TYR A 78 -91.64 -4.14 24.54
N ASP A 79 -90.47 -3.74 25.01
CA ASP A 79 -90.29 -2.50 25.74
C ASP A 79 -90.35 -1.34 24.75
N THR A 80 -91.35 -0.48 24.88
CA THR A 80 -91.60 0.63 23.94
C THR A 80 -90.68 1.81 24.15
N ASP A 81 -90.14 2.00 25.36
CA ASP A 81 -89.20 3.10 25.62
C ASP A 81 -87.83 2.75 25.03
N GLU A 82 -87.41 1.50 25.19
CA GLU A 82 -86.14 1.01 24.65
C GLU A 82 -86.23 0.47 23.21
N SER A 83 -87.43 0.40 22.65
CA SER A 83 -87.71 -0.14 21.31
C SER A 83 -87.11 -1.54 21.08
N ALA A 84 -87.13 -2.39 22.10
CA ALA A 84 -86.48 -3.70 22.07
C ALA A 84 -87.33 -4.82 22.68
N VAL A 85 -87.10 -6.04 22.21
CA VAL A 85 -87.70 -7.24 22.81
C VAL A 85 -86.92 -7.59 24.07
N TYR A 86 -87.66 -7.85 25.14
CA TYR A 86 -87.16 -8.36 26.40
C TYR A 86 -87.82 -9.69 26.72
N PHE A 87 -87.09 -10.60 27.35
CA PHE A 87 -87.65 -11.80 27.96
C PHE A 87 -87.29 -11.87 29.43
N TYR A 88 -88.18 -12.38 30.26
CA TYR A 88 -87.90 -12.59 31.67
C TYR A 88 -87.10 -13.88 31.85
N ASN A 89 -85.90 -13.76 32.39
CA ASN A 89 -85.04 -14.90 32.66
C ASN A 89 -85.20 -15.31 34.14
N GLY A 90 -86.02 -16.33 34.38
CA GLY A 90 -86.32 -16.86 35.72
C GLY A 90 -85.13 -17.29 36.56
N THR A 91 -83.96 -17.48 35.95
CA THR A 91 -82.71 -17.80 36.69
C THR A 91 -82.06 -16.60 37.37
N THR A 92 -82.36 -15.37 36.96
CA THR A 92 -81.72 -14.15 37.51
C THR A 92 -82.71 -13.13 38.08
N THR A 93 -84.02 -13.44 38.07
CA THR A 93 -85.11 -12.51 38.46
C THR A 93 -85.13 -11.18 37.69
N GLU A 94 -84.50 -11.14 36.52
CA GLU A 94 -84.34 -9.93 35.72
C GLU A 94 -84.87 -10.11 34.29
N TRP A 95 -85.25 -8.98 33.70
CA TRP A 95 -85.63 -8.91 32.29
C TRP A 95 -84.38 -8.76 31.40
N ALA A 96 -84.12 -9.76 30.57
CA ALA A 96 -82.98 -9.80 29.65
C ALA A 96 -83.36 -9.28 28.25
N LYS A 97 -82.53 -8.37 27.70
CA LYS A 97 -82.71 -7.80 26.37
C LYS A 97 -82.35 -8.82 25.30
N VAL A 98 -83.20 -9.02 24.31
CA VAL A 98 -82.91 -9.86 23.14
C VAL A 98 -82.10 -9.04 22.12
N ALA A 99 -80.82 -8.88 22.46
CA ALA A 99 -79.61 -8.43 21.75
C ALA A 99 -79.63 -7.36 20.63
N GLY A 100 -78.60 -6.50 20.70
CA GLY A 100 -77.89 -5.90 19.57
C GLY A 100 -76.45 -5.55 19.98
N GLU A 101 -75.47 -6.23 19.37
CA GLU A 101 -74.00 -6.07 19.46
C GLU A 101 -73.20 -6.97 20.43
N LEU A 102 -72.17 -7.62 19.87
CA LEU A 102 -71.46 -8.80 20.39
C LEU A 102 -70.17 -8.48 21.20
N TRP A 103 -69.82 -7.20 21.40
CA TRP A 103 -68.46 -6.82 21.83
C TRP A 103 -68.31 -6.25 23.25
N GLU A 104 -69.37 -6.23 24.07
CA GLU A 104 -69.29 -5.77 25.47
C GLU A 104 -68.97 -6.88 26.50
N GLN A 105 -68.71 -8.13 26.07
CA GLN A 105 -68.39 -9.20 27.02
C GLN A 105 -66.99 -9.05 27.62
N SER A 106 -66.94 -8.80 28.94
CA SER A 106 -65.77 -9.06 29.77
C SER A 106 -65.85 -10.52 30.29
N GLY A 107 -64.86 -11.35 29.98
CA GLY A 107 -64.73 -12.73 30.45
C GLY A 107 -63.30 -13.02 30.93
N GLY A 108 -63.05 -14.17 31.56
CA GLY A 108 -61.77 -14.48 32.22
C GLY A 108 -60.51 -14.29 31.38
N ASP A 109 -60.62 -14.34 30.06
CA ASP A 109 -59.51 -14.17 29.10
C ASP A 109 -59.70 -12.98 28.14
N ILE A 110 -60.81 -12.22 28.22
CA ILE A 110 -61.12 -11.10 27.30
C ILE A 110 -61.67 -9.92 28.11
N TYR A 111 -61.03 -8.77 28.03
CA TYR A 111 -61.36 -7.56 28.80
C TYR A 111 -61.50 -6.37 27.86
N TYR A 112 -62.45 -5.49 28.12
CA TYR A 112 -62.57 -4.21 27.43
C TYR A 112 -62.67 -3.08 28.44
N THR A 113 -61.56 -2.38 28.67
CA THR A 113 -61.43 -1.40 29.75
C THR A 113 -60.95 -0.07 29.18
N GLY A 114 -61.74 1.00 29.34
CA GLY A 114 -61.34 2.36 28.95
C GLY A 114 -61.12 2.57 27.44
N GLY A 115 -61.80 1.79 26.59
CA GLY A 115 -61.66 1.85 25.13
C GLY A 115 -60.56 0.94 24.55
N ASN A 116 -59.86 0.20 25.42
CA ASN A 116 -58.79 -0.71 25.06
C ASN A 116 -59.23 -2.17 25.23
N PHE A 117 -58.85 -3.02 24.28
CA PHE A 117 -59.12 -4.46 24.30
C PHE A 117 -57.95 -5.22 24.91
N GLY A 118 -58.22 -6.03 25.92
CA GLY A 118 -57.29 -6.89 26.64
C GLY A 118 -57.61 -8.36 26.38
N LEU A 119 -56.62 -9.18 26.05
CA LEU A 119 -56.71 -10.64 26.10
C LEU A 119 -55.81 -11.13 27.25
N GLY A 120 -56.37 -11.79 28.26
CA GLY A 120 -55.65 -12.25 29.46
C GLY A 120 -55.20 -11.13 30.42
N THR A 121 -55.65 -9.89 30.24
CA THR A 121 -55.31 -8.75 31.11
C THR A 121 -56.50 -7.80 31.31
N GLU A 122 -56.85 -7.56 32.58
CA GLU A 122 -57.98 -6.70 32.97
C GLU A 122 -57.68 -5.20 32.83
N THR A 123 -56.39 -4.85 32.69
CA THR A 123 -55.87 -3.48 32.63
C THR A 123 -55.08 -3.24 31.33
N PRO A 124 -55.73 -3.32 30.15
CA PRO A 124 -55.06 -3.13 28.87
C PRO A 124 -54.45 -1.73 28.74
N ALA A 125 -53.11 -1.67 28.68
CA ALA A 125 -52.35 -0.42 28.59
C ALA A 125 -52.43 0.27 27.21
N TYR A 126 -52.82 -0.48 26.18
CA TYR A 126 -52.95 -0.01 24.79
C TYR A 126 -54.25 -0.52 24.16
N ARG A 127 -54.68 0.07 23.03
CA ARG A 127 -55.90 -0.30 22.29
C ARG A 127 -56.10 -1.79 22.08
N LEU A 128 -55.00 -2.55 21.94
CA LEU A 128 -54.96 -4.00 21.99
C LEU A 128 -53.79 -4.42 22.91
N SER A 129 -54.10 -5.09 24.03
CA SER A 129 -53.12 -5.66 24.96
C SER A 129 -53.36 -7.16 25.08
N ILE A 130 -52.33 -7.97 24.97
CA ILE A 130 -52.46 -9.43 25.07
C ILE A 130 -51.42 -9.91 26.07
N ALA A 131 -51.87 -10.49 27.19
CA ALA A 131 -51.04 -11.08 28.22
C ALA A 131 -51.05 -12.61 28.09
N GLY A 132 -49.86 -13.22 28.08
CA GLY A 132 -49.67 -14.65 27.90
C GLY A 132 -49.15 -15.05 26.50
N ASN A 133 -48.91 -16.35 26.30
CA ASN A 133 -48.38 -16.90 25.04
C ASN A 133 -49.45 -16.80 23.95
N SER A 134 -49.20 -15.97 22.93
CA SER A 134 -50.18 -15.67 21.89
C SER A 134 -49.62 -15.97 20.51
N SER A 135 -50.44 -16.58 19.64
CA SER A 135 -50.09 -16.88 18.24
C SER A 135 -51.09 -16.22 17.29
N ILE A 136 -50.58 -15.52 16.27
CA ILE A 136 -51.41 -14.98 15.19
C ILE A 136 -51.32 -15.98 14.04
N ALA A 137 -52.39 -16.74 13.82
CA ALA A 137 -52.44 -17.82 12.84
C ALA A 137 -52.25 -17.33 11.39
N ASP A 138 -52.58 -16.06 11.11
CA ASP A 138 -52.65 -15.50 9.76
C ASP A 138 -51.65 -14.36 9.51
N ARG A 139 -50.39 -14.58 9.90
CA ARG A 139 -49.11 -13.98 9.44
C ARG A 139 -48.95 -12.46 9.19
N THR A 140 -49.98 -11.62 9.32
CA THR A 140 -49.95 -10.20 8.96
C THR A 140 -50.53 -9.35 10.08
N ILE A 141 -49.69 -8.54 10.73
CA ILE A 141 -50.14 -7.42 11.56
C ILE A 141 -50.07 -6.18 10.65
N ALA A 142 -51.21 -5.72 10.15
CA ALA A 142 -51.28 -4.45 9.43
C ALA A 142 -51.30 -3.31 10.47
N VAL A 143 -50.25 -2.49 10.51
CA VAL A 143 -50.22 -1.27 11.32
C VAL A 143 -50.25 -0.10 10.35
N ASN A 144 -51.40 0.56 10.23
CA ASN A 144 -51.50 1.81 9.47
C ASN A 144 -50.92 2.94 10.32
N ASP A 145 -50.03 3.73 9.70
CA ASP A 145 -49.37 4.95 10.18
C ASP A 145 -48.29 4.79 11.29
N THR A 146 -47.03 5.07 10.88
CA THR A 146 -45.76 5.14 11.64
C THR A 146 -45.22 3.82 12.24
N PRO A 147 -44.10 3.25 11.72
CA PRO A 147 -43.65 1.92 12.11
C PRO A 147 -42.70 1.96 13.30
N MET A 148 -43.13 1.45 14.45
CA MET A 148 -42.25 0.87 15.47
C MET A 148 -42.96 -0.36 16.05
N VAL A 149 -42.77 -1.52 15.42
CA VAL A 149 -43.21 -2.79 16.00
C VAL A 149 -42.20 -3.19 17.08
N TYR A 150 -42.57 -3.04 18.36
CA TYR A 150 -41.77 -3.52 19.50
C TYR A 150 -42.24 -4.93 19.88
N LEU A 151 -41.59 -5.98 19.35
CA LEU A 151 -41.79 -7.36 19.80
C LEU A 151 -40.84 -7.64 20.99
N ALA A 152 -41.31 -7.46 22.22
CA ALA A 152 -40.62 -7.98 23.40
C ALA A 152 -41.20 -9.34 23.79
N ALA A 153 -40.45 -10.42 23.56
CA ALA A 153 -40.82 -11.74 24.05
C ALA A 153 -40.49 -11.84 25.55
N GLN A 154 -41.52 -11.84 26.39
CA GLN A 154 -41.46 -12.27 27.80
C GLN A 154 -42.29 -13.55 27.90
N GLY A 155 -41.63 -14.68 28.14
CA GLY A 155 -42.30 -15.96 28.30
C GLY A 155 -41.48 -17.11 27.76
N SER A 156 -41.10 -18.01 28.66
CA SER A 156 -40.35 -19.24 28.45
C SER A 156 -40.53 -19.90 27.08
N SER A 157 -39.44 -19.94 26.30
CA SER A 157 -39.19 -20.65 25.03
C SER A 157 -39.03 -19.79 23.75
N GLN A 158 -38.77 -18.49 23.84
CA GLN A 158 -38.59 -17.64 22.66
C GLN A 158 -37.35 -16.73 22.78
N LEU A 159 -36.44 -16.82 21.79
CA LEU A 159 -35.52 -15.78 21.30
C LEU A 159 -35.16 -14.64 22.28
N ILE A 160 -34.47 -14.93 23.38
CA ILE A 160 -34.05 -13.88 24.33
C ILE A 160 -33.02 -12.97 23.65
N GLY A 161 -33.46 -11.75 23.29
CA GLY A 161 -32.65 -10.71 22.64
C GLY A 161 -32.41 -10.91 21.14
N SER A 162 -33.07 -11.88 20.49
CA SER A 162 -32.92 -12.13 19.05
C SER A 162 -34.16 -11.66 18.28
N ILE A 163 -33.97 -11.06 17.10
CA ILE A 163 -35.04 -10.60 16.21
C ILE A 163 -35.09 -11.54 14.99
N ALA A 164 -36.25 -12.12 14.68
CA ALA A 164 -36.41 -13.03 13.54
C ALA A 164 -37.62 -12.63 12.66
N PHE A 165 -37.36 -12.34 11.39
CA PHE A 165 -38.38 -12.05 10.38
C PHE A 165 -38.20 -13.01 9.17
N GLY A 166 -39.13 -13.95 9.02
CA GLY A 166 -39.09 -15.03 8.02
C GLY A 166 -38.79 -16.41 8.64
N ASN A 167 -38.96 -17.50 7.86
CA ASN A 167 -38.75 -18.89 8.31
C ASN A 167 -37.26 -19.26 8.52
N GLY A 168 -36.41 -18.30 8.88
CA GLY A 168 -34.95 -18.45 8.87
C GLY A 168 -34.38 -19.06 10.14
N LEU A 169 -34.80 -18.61 11.32
CA LEU A 169 -34.17 -19.01 12.58
C LEU A 169 -34.83 -20.26 13.18
N ARG A 170 -34.08 -21.36 13.28
CA ARG A 170 -34.53 -22.59 13.95
C ARG A 170 -34.68 -22.33 15.45
N SER A 171 -35.76 -22.80 16.08
CA SER A 171 -36.00 -22.62 17.53
C SER A 171 -34.79 -23.14 18.34
N LEU A 172 -34.07 -22.23 19.01
CA LEU A 172 -32.92 -22.55 19.85
C LEU A 172 -33.39 -22.89 21.27
N THR A 173 -32.93 -24.02 21.79
CA THR A 173 -33.19 -24.45 23.17
C THR A 173 -32.45 -23.55 24.17
N SER A 174 -33.01 -23.41 25.38
CA SER A 174 -32.55 -22.48 26.41
C SER A 174 -31.05 -22.65 26.75
N GLY A 175 -30.25 -21.65 26.40
CA GLY A 175 -28.85 -21.52 26.83
C GLY A 175 -27.84 -21.18 25.74
N SER A 176 -28.19 -21.37 24.46
CA SER A 176 -27.25 -21.35 23.34
C SER A 176 -27.77 -20.44 22.21
N GLY A 177 -26.92 -19.57 21.63
CA GLY A 177 -27.23 -18.76 20.43
C GLY A 177 -28.18 -17.55 20.56
N LYS A 178 -27.98 -16.71 21.60
CA LYS A 178 -28.73 -15.47 21.86
C LYS A 178 -28.23 -14.26 21.02
N TYR A 179 -29.02 -13.18 21.02
CA TYR A 179 -28.68 -11.88 20.43
C TYR A 179 -28.44 -11.87 18.91
N ASN A 180 -29.13 -12.74 18.18
CA ASN A 180 -29.03 -12.81 16.73
C ASN A 180 -30.16 -12.02 16.04
N THR A 181 -29.86 -11.33 14.95
CA THR A 181 -30.85 -10.73 14.04
C THR A 181 -30.92 -11.57 12.77
N SER A 182 -32.08 -12.11 12.41
CA SER A 182 -32.31 -12.85 11.17
C SER A 182 -33.49 -12.26 10.39
N VAL A 183 -33.23 -11.82 9.16
CA VAL A 183 -34.24 -11.24 8.27
C VAL A 183 -34.05 -11.85 6.88
N GLY A 184 -35.02 -12.64 6.42
CA GLY A 184 -34.97 -13.33 5.14
C GLY A 184 -35.04 -14.85 5.26
N ILE A 185 -35.54 -15.50 4.21
CA ILE A 185 -35.74 -16.96 4.18
C ILE A 185 -34.39 -17.67 4.30
N GLY A 186 -34.27 -18.60 5.26
CA GLY A 186 -33.06 -19.39 5.49
C GLY A 186 -31.90 -18.64 6.15
N ALA A 187 -32.09 -17.41 6.61
CA ALA A 187 -31.08 -16.68 7.36
C ALA A 187 -30.85 -17.33 8.75
N LEU A 188 -29.61 -17.65 9.11
CA LEU A 188 -29.23 -18.35 10.36
C LEU A 188 -29.92 -19.71 10.60
N PHE A 189 -30.23 -20.45 9.53
CA PHE A 189 -30.98 -21.71 9.60
C PHE A 189 -30.34 -22.82 10.44
N SER A 190 -29.02 -22.94 10.40
CA SER A 190 -28.29 -24.03 11.07
C SER A 190 -27.72 -23.65 12.44
N THR A 191 -28.05 -22.50 13.00
CA THR A 191 -27.43 -22.02 14.25
C THR A 191 -27.84 -22.85 15.46
N THR A 192 -26.83 -23.36 16.18
CA THR A 192 -26.96 -24.15 17.40
C THR A 192 -26.37 -23.45 18.63
N SER A 193 -25.30 -22.66 18.48
CA SER A 193 -24.66 -21.94 19.59
C SER A 193 -24.12 -20.53 19.31
N GLY A 194 -24.04 -20.12 18.05
CA GLY A 194 -23.53 -18.80 17.66
C GLY A 194 -24.38 -17.63 18.17
N THR A 195 -23.73 -16.60 18.73
CA THR A 195 -24.40 -15.42 19.33
C THR A 195 -24.02 -14.13 18.60
N GLN A 196 -24.82 -13.07 18.79
CA GLN A 196 -24.50 -11.71 18.30
C GLN A 196 -24.30 -11.61 16.77
N ASN A 197 -24.98 -12.45 15.99
CA ASN A 197 -24.91 -12.42 14.54
C ASN A 197 -26.03 -11.55 13.94
N THR A 198 -25.73 -10.81 12.88
CA THR A 198 -26.72 -10.08 12.07
C THR A 198 -26.77 -10.68 10.68
N ALA A 199 -27.91 -11.25 10.28
CA ALA A 199 -28.14 -11.87 8.99
C ALA A 199 -29.34 -11.22 8.30
N LEU A 200 -29.09 -10.39 7.28
CA LEU A 200 -30.11 -9.70 6.49
C LEU A 200 -30.00 -10.11 5.02
N GLY A 201 -30.96 -10.88 4.53
CA GLY A 201 -30.99 -11.41 3.16
C GLY A 201 -31.22 -12.91 3.13
N ALA A 202 -31.81 -13.40 2.04
CA ALA A 202 -32.10 -14.82 1.89
C ALA A 202 -30.81 -15.65 1.94
N ASN A 203 -30.83 -16.66 2.81
CA ASN A 203 -29.70 -17.56 3.09
C ASN A 203 -28.42 -16.90 3.62
N SER A 204 -28.49 -15.67 4.14
CA SER A 204 -27.35 -15.06 4.84
C SER A 204 -27.02 -15.86 6.10
N LEU A 205 -25.74 -16.22 6.30
CA LEU A 205 -25.29 -17.04 7.45
C LEU A 205 -26.05 -18.38 7.60
N ARG A 206 -26.56 -18.96 6.51
CA ARG A 206 -27.44 -20.14 6.55
C ARG A 206 -26.84 -21.32 7.33
N SER A 207 -25.57 -21.63 7.08
CA SER A 207 -24.90 -22.80 7.66
C SER A 207 -24.20 -22.54 9.00
N ASN A 208 -24.32 -21.33 9.56
CA ASN A 208 -23.62 -20.93 10.79
C ASN A 208 -24.09 -21.78 11.96
N THR A 209 -23.25 -22.67 12.49
CA THR A 209 -23.59 -23.56 13.61
C THR A 209 -23.19 -22.93 14.95
N GLY A 210 -21.94 -22.47 15.07
CA GLY A 210 -21.37 -21.93 16.31
C GLY A 210 -20.69 -20.56 16.19
N GLY A 211 -20.55 -20.02 14.97
CA GLY A 211 -19.91 -18.73 14.75
C GLY A 211 -20.67 -17.58 15.41
N SER A 212 -19.93 -16.68 16.07
CA SER A 212 -20.50 -15.53 16.77
C SER A 212 -19.98 -14.22 16.18
N GLN A 213 -20.71 -13.13 16.41
CA GLN A 213 -20.32 -11.76 16.03
C GLN A 213 -20.13 -11.57 14.51
N ASN A 214 -20.87 -12.31 13.69
CA ASN A 214 -20.82 -12.16 12.24
C ASN A 214 -21.93 -11.25 11.73
N THR A 215 -21.61 -10.36 10.79
CA THR A 215 -22.58 -9.54 10.05
C THR A 215 -22.62 -10.01 8.60
N GLY A 216 -23.76 -10.51 8.14
CA GLY A 216 -23.99 -10.90 6.75
C GLY A 216 -25.19 -10.17 6.17
N ILE A 217 -24.95 -9.26 5.21
CA ILE A 217 -26.01 -8.49 4.54
C ILE A 217 -25.97 -8.75 3.03
N GLY A 218 -27.02 -9.36 2.48
CA GLY A 218 -27.12 -9.74 1.08
C GLY A 218 -27.58 -11.18 0.88
N TYR A 219 -27.84 -11.53 -0.38
CA TYR A 219 -28.17 -12.91 -0.76
C TYR A 219 -26.93 -13.80 -0.62
N GLN A 220 -27.08 -14.91 0.12
CA GLN A 220 -26.04 -15.93 0.34
C GLN A 220 -24.69 -15.39 0.86
N THR A 221 -24.71 -14.27 1.58
CA THR A 221 -23.54 -13.76 2.29
C THR A 221 -23.17 -14.71 3.43
N LEU A 222 -21.89 -15.07 3.59
CA LEU A 222 -21.43 -16.02 4.63
C LEU A 222 -22.19 -17.37 4.65
N TYR A 223 -22.65 -17.84 3.48
CA TYR A 223 -23.59 -18.97 3.35
C TYR A 223 -23.11 -20.28 4.01
N THR A 224 -21.84 -20.64 3.85
CA THR A 224 -21.26 -21.88 4.42
C THR A 224 -20.52 -21.68 5.75
N ASN A 225 -20.54 -20.49 6.35
CA ASN A 225 -19.83 -20.24 7.61
C ASN A 225 -20.31 -21.25 8.65
N THR A 226 -19.44 -21.97 9.35
CA THR A 226 -19.83 -22.93 10.39
C THR A 226 -19.47 -22.40 11.77
N THR A 227 -18.18 -22.16 12.03
CA THR A 227 -17.66 -21.71 13.32
C THR A 227 -16.86 -20.41 13.26
N GLY A 228 -16.63 -19.86 12.06
CA GLY A 228 -15.94 -18.58 11.89
C GLY A 228 -16.62 -17.43 12.65
N THR A 229 -15.82 -16.54 13.22
CA THR A 229 -16.30 -15.43 14.08
C THR A 229 -15.83 -14.07 13.58
N ASN A 230 -16.52 -13.01 13.99
CA ASN A 230 -16.10 -11.63 13.71
C ASN A 230 -15.95 -11.31 12.21
N ASN A 231 -16.75 -11.94 11.36
CA ASN A 231 -16.74 -11.67 9.92
C ASN A 231 -17.82 -10.65 9.55
N THR A 232 -17.49 -9.70 8.68
CA THR A 232 -18.43 -8.78 8.05
C THR A 232 -18.50 -9.05 6.56
N GLY A 233 -19.61 -9.59 6.08
CA GLY A 233 -19.93 -9.73 4.66
C GLY A 233 -21.08 -8.79 4.28
N ILE A 234 -20.91 -8.00 3.22
CA ILE A 234 -21.96 -7.14 2.66
C ILE A 234 -21.92 -7.24 1.12
N GLY A 235 -22.99 -7.76 0.52
CA GLY A 235 -23.14 -7.93 -0.93
C GLY A 235 -23.54 -9.35 -1.33
N TYR A 236 -23.99 -9.50 -2.58
CA TYR A 236 -24.34 -10.80 -3.17
C TYR A 236 -23.13 -11.75 -3.14
N ASN A 237 -23.27 -12.91 -2.49
CA ASN A 237 -22.25 -13.95 -2.37
C ASN A 237 -20.91 -13.50 -1.73
N ALA A 238 -20.88 -12.40 -0.97
CA ALA A 238 -19.69 -12.02 -0.21
C ALA A 238 -19.38 -13.08 0.87
N LEU A 239 -18.13 -13.54 0.96
CA LEU A 239 -17.71 -14.61 1.91
C LEU A 239 -18.52 -15.92 1.81
N GLN A 240 -19.14 -16.23 0.66
CA GLN A 240 -20.08 -17.35 0.51
C GLN A 240 -19.52 -18.70 0.98
N SER A 241 -18.25 -19.01 0.66
CA SER A 241 -17.59 -20.28 0.96
C SER A 241 -16.82 -20.31 2.28
N ASN A 242 -16.88 -19.24 3.10
CA ASN A 242 -16.21 -19.20 4.40
C ASN A 242 -16.68 -20.37 5.25
N THR A 243 -15.78 -21.14 5.86
CA THR A 243 -16.17 -22.25 6.76
C THR A 243 -15.76 -21.90 8.20
N THR A 244 -14.46 -21.74 8.45
CA THR A 244 -13.93 -21.46 9.80
C THR A 244 -13.11 -20.16 9.88
N GLY A 245 -12.88 -19.49 8.75
CA GLY A 245 -12.19 -18.21 8.70
C GLY A 245 -12.85 -17.15 9.58
N SER A 246 -12.04 -16.35 10.28
CA SER A 246 -12.46 -15.34 11.24
C SER A 246 -11.80 -13.98 10.96
N TYR A 247 -12.41 -12.91 11.47
CA TYR A 247 -11.91 -11.53 11.34
C TYR A 247 -11.80 -11.04 9.88
N ASN A 248 -12.66 -11.52 8.98
CA ASN A 248 -12.67 -11.08 7.59
C ASN A 248 -13.71 -9.98 7.36
N THR A 249 -13.36 -8.96 6.58
CA THR A 249 -14.28 -7.94 6.07
C THR A 249 -14.38 -8.07 4.56
N ALA A 250 -15.57 -8.29 4.01
CA ALA A 250 -15.84 -8.42 2.59
C ALA A 250 -17.05 -7.57 2.20
N VAL A 251 -16.82 -6.52 1.41
CA VAL A 251 -17.85 -5.59 0.95
C VAL A 251 -17.77 -5.49 -0.57
N GLY A 252 -18.84 -5.91 -1.24
CA GLY A 252 -18.92 -5.95 -2.70
C GLY A 252 -19.47 -7.28 -3.22
N ILE A 253 -19.88 -7.29 -4.49
CA ILE A 253 -20.42 -8.48 -5.14
C ILE A 253 -19.32 -9.53 -5.26
N THR A 254 -19.57 -10.73 -4.74
CA THR A 254 -18.64 -11.89 -4.73
C THR A 254 -17.25 -11.57 -4.17
N SER A 255 -17.17 -10.57 -3.29
CA SER A 255 -15.95 -10.23 -2.57
C SER A 255 -15.57 -11.36 -1.61
N LEU A 256 -14.31 -11.80 -1.66
CA LEU A 256 -13.76 -12.86 -0.79
C LEU A 256 -14.58 -14.18 -0.85
N ASN A 257 -15.17 -14.48 -2.01
CA ASN A 257 -16.18 -15.52 -2.18
C ASN A 257 -15.70 -16.94 -1.82
N SER A 258 -14.49 -17.34 -2.24
CA SER A 258 -13.95 -18.69 -2.08
C SER A 258 -13.13 -18.90 -0.80
N ASN A 259 -13.11 -17.94 0.14
CA ASN A 259 -12.36 -18.08 1.40
C ASN A 259 -12.90 -19.25 2.17
N THR A 260 -12.06 -20.17 2.66
CA THR A 260 -12.49 -21.31 3.48
C THR A 260 -12.04 -21.12 4.92
N THR A 261 -10.73 -21.01 5.13
CA THR A 261 -10.11 -20.91 6.46
C THR A 261 -9.23 -19.67 6.65
N GLY A 262 -9.07 -18.84 5.62
CA GLY A 262 -8.29 -17.60 5.69
C GLY A 262 -8.86 -16.62 6.73
N ASN A 263 -7.97 -15.99 7.49
CA ASN A 263 -8.28 -15.07 8.58
C ASN A 263 -7.75 -13.67 8.31
N GLY A 264 -8.43 -12.65 8.86
CA GLY A 264 -7.91 -11.29 8.90
C GLY A 264 -7.84 -10.58 7.54
N ASN A 265 -8.64 -11.01 6.56
CA ASN A 265 -8.62 -10.39 5.23
C ASN A 265 -9.60 -9.22 5.15
N THR A 266 -9.20 -8.11 4.52
CA THR A 266 -10.05 -6.96 4.20
C THR A 266 -10.23 -6.89 2.69
N SER A 267 -11.47 -6.94 2.22
CA SER A 267 -11.81 -6.99 0.81
C SER A 267 -12.94 -5.99 0.51
N LEU A 268 -12.64 -4.91 -0.20
CA LEU A 268 -13.59 -3.85 -0.55
C LEU A 268 -13.58 -3.62 -2.07
N GLY A 269 -14.59 -4.14 -2.76
CA GLY A 269 -14.68 -4.08 -4.22
C GLY A 269 -15.46 -5.25 -4.80
N SER A 270 -15.94 -5.09 -6.03
CA SER A 270 -16.50 -6.23 -6.77
C SER A 270 -15.37 -7.20 -7.11
N PHE A 271 -15.58 -8.49 -6.83
CA PHE A 271 -14.61 -9.56 -7.11
C PHE A 271 -13.24 -9.44 -6.41
N SER A 272 -13.05 -8.51 -5.46
CA SER A 272 -11.79 -8.41 -4.73
C SER A 272 -11.56 -9.66 -3.87
N LEU A 273 -10.33 -10.20 -3.88
CA LEU A 273 -9.94 -11.44 -3.22
C LEU A 273 -10.86 -12.65 -3.54
N ARG A 274 -11.52 -12.68 -4.71
CA ARG A 274 -12.56 -13.68 -5.03
C ARG A 274 -12.12 -15.11 -4.79
N TYR A 275 -10.90 -15.47 -5.22
CA TYR A 275 -10.38 -16.84 -5.15
C TYR A 275 -9.44 -17.11 -3.96
N ASN A 276 -9.38 -16.22 -2.96
CA ASN A 276 -8.62 -16.46 -1.73
C ASN A 276 -9.21 -17.67 -1.03
N THR A 277 -8.42 -18.72 -0.77
CA THR A 277 -8.90 -19.93 -0.08
C THR A 277 -8.42 -19.95 1.37
N THR A 278 -7.10 -19.93 1.58
CA THR A 278 -6.48 -20.00 2.91
C THR A 278 -5.55 -18.84 3.22
N GLY A 279 -5.31 -17.93 2.27
CA GLY A 279 -4.50 -16.73 2.48
C GLY A 279 -5.02 -15.88 3.64
N THR A 280 -4.09 -15.33 4.43
CA THR A 280 -4.36 -14.54 5.63
C THR A 280 -3.82 -13.13 5.53
N SER A 281 -4.45 -12.22 6.26
CA SER A 281 -3.98 -10.83 6.43
C SER A 281 -3.80 -10.06 5.12
N ASN A 282 -4.62 -10.36 4.10
CA ASN A 282 -4.59 -9.63 2.83
C ASN A 282 -5.58 -8.46 2.86
N THR A 283 -5.16 -7.32 2.31
CA THR A 283 -6.02 -6.15 2.08
C THR A 283 -6.18 -5.94 0.58
N GLY A 284 -7.39 -6.11 0.04
CA GLY A 284 -7.73 -5.83 -1.35
C GLY A 284 -8.82 -4.74 -1.41
N ILE A 285 -8.51 -3.60 -2.00
CA ILE A 285 -9.43 -2.46 -2.17
C ILE A 285 -9.44 -2.06 -3.64
N GLY A 286 -10.58 -2.19 -4.31
CA GLY A 286 -10.74 -1.96 -5.74
C GLY A 286 -11.37 -3.15 -6.45
N SER A 287 -11.93 -2.92 -7.64
CA SER A 287 -12.50 -3.99 -8.47
C SER A 287 -11.40 -5.01 -8.83
N SER A 288 -11.65 -6.30 -8.58
CA SER A 288 -10.72 -7.40 -8.87
C SER A 288 -9.31 -7.27 -8.26
N ALA A 289 -9.12 -6.46 -7.22
CA ALA A 289 -7.86 -6.43 -6.46
C ALA A 289 -7.62 -7.82 -5.84
N LEU A 290 -6.40 -8.39 -6.01
CA LEU A 290 -6.03 -9.74 -5.54
C LEU A 290 -6.98 -10.87 -6.02
N TYR A 291 -7.61 -10.72 -7.19
CA TYR A 291 -8.65 -11.63 -7.70
C TYR A 291 -8.27 -13.13 -7.65
N ASN A 292 -7.07 -13.50 -8.10
CA ASN A 292 -6.59 -14.89 -8.16
C ASN A 292 -5.77 -15.34 -6.93
N ASN A 293 -5.64 -14.52 -5.87
CA ASN A 293 -4.86 -14.90 -4.69
C ASN A 293 -5.46 -16.18 -4.12
N THR A 294 -4.68 -17.24 -3.91
CA THR A 294 -5.18 -18.49 -3.33
C THR A 294 -4.68 -18.66 -1.91
N THR A 295 -3.36 -18.69 -1.73
CA THR A 295 -2.69 -18.92 -0.42
C THR A 295 -1.71 -17.82 -0.04
N GLY A 296 -1.49 -16.82 -0.90
CA GLY A 296 -0.63 -15.67 -0.59
C GLY A 296 -1.08 -14.93 0.68
N ILE A 297 -0.12 -14.45 1.45
CA ILE A 297 -0.35 -13.81 2.77
C ILE A 297 0.23 -12.40 2.83
N ASN A 298 -0.34 -11.57 3.71
CA ASN A 298 0.16 -10.22 4.02
C ASN A 298 0.30 -9.31 2.79
N ASN A 299 -0.56 -9.46 1.77
CA ASN A 299 -0.54 -8.59 0.60
C ASN A 299 -1.46 -7.38 0.82
N THR A 300 -1.03 -6.20 0.38
CA THR A 300 -1.84 -4.98 0.30
C THR A 300 -2.00 -4.60 -1.16
N ALA A 301 -3.23 -4.57 -1.67
CA ALA A 301 -3.58 -4.20 -3.04
C ALA A 301 -4.67 -3.11 -3.00
N VAL A 302 -4.35 -1.90 -3.47
CA VAL A 302 -5.26 -0.76 -3.50
C VAL A 302 -5.29 -0.18 -4.92
N GLY A 303 -6.36 -0.43 -5.65
CA GLY A 303 -6.52 -0.07 -7.05
C GLY A 303 -7.33 -1.11 -7.80
N GLU A 304 -7.90 -0.71 -8.93
CA GLU A 304 -8.48 -1.66 -9.88
C GLU A 304 -7.39 -2.62 -10.38
N GLU A 305 -7.67 -3.93 -10.30
CA GLU A 305 -6.80 -5.03 -10.75
C GLU A 305 -5.38 -5.07 -10.13
N ALA A 306 -5.13 -4.33 -9.06
CA ALA A 306 -3.88 -4.41 -8.31
C ALA A 306 -3.64 -5.85 -7.81
N LEU A 307 -2.46 -6.42 -8.09
CA LEU A 307 -2.10 -7.81 -7.76
C LEU A 307 -3.08 -8.89 -8.27
N LYS A 308 -3.84 -8.63 -9.35
CA LYS A 308 -4.89 -9.53 -9.85
C LYS A 308 -4.45 -10.98 -10.08
N ALA A 309 -3.26 -11.21 -10.63
CA ALA A 309 -2.76 -12.55 -10.97
C ALA A 309 -2.03 -13.28 -9.81
N ASN A 310 -1.89 -12.66 -8.64
CA ASN A 310 -1.13 -13.26 -7.53
C ASN A 310 -1.77 -14.57 -7.13
N THR A 311 -1.01 -15.64 -6.92
CA THR A 311 -1.52 -16.93 -6.45
C THR A 311 -0.99 -17.24 -5.06
N THR A 312 0.34 -17.31 -4.91
CA THR A 312 1.01 -17.68 -3.65
C THR A 312 2.00 -16.63 -3.14
N GLY A 313 2.30 -15.60 -3.93
CA GLY A 313 3.21 -14.52 -3.53
C GLY A 313 2.72 -13.81 -2.25
N GLY A 314 3.64 -13.49 -1.35
CA GLY A 314 3.35 -12.86 -0.06
C GLY A 314 4.07 -11.54 0.15
N GLN A 315 3.56 -10.75 1.10
CA GLN A 315 4.19 -9.50 1.56
C GLN A 315 4.41 -8.47 0.43
N ASN A 316 3.51 -8.45 -0.55
CA ASN A 316 3.53 -7.44 -1.61
C ASN A 316 2.66 -6.22 -1.25
N THR A 317 3.10 -5.03 -1.62
CA THR A 317 2.32 -3.79 -1.55
C THR A 317 2.12 -3.25 -2.96
N ALA A 318 0.88 -3.19 -3.45
CA ALA A 318 0.50 -2.66 -4.75
C ALA A 318 -0.52 -1.54 -4.56
N ILE A 319 -0.18 -0.31 -4.94
CA ILE A 319 -1.05 0.86 -4.82
C ILE A 319 -1.09 1.57 -6.17
N GLY A 320 -2.22 1.51 -6.87
CA GLY A 320 -2.42 2.03 -8.22
C GLY A 320 -3.14 1.04 -9.12
N VAL A 321 -3.76 1.56 -10.19
CA VAL A 321 -4.38 0.73 -11.23
C VAL A 321 -3.31 -0.13 -11.91
N ASP A 322 -3.56 -1.43 -12.00
CA ASP A 322 -2.70 -2.45 -12.63
C ASP A 322 -1.28 -2.55 -12.03
N ALA A 323 -1.08 -2.08 -10.79
CA ALA A 323 0.17 -2.27 -10.06
C ALA A 323 0.37 -3.77 -9.75
N LEU A 324 1.53 -4.33 -10.13
CA LEU A 324 1.84 -5.76 -9.96
C LEU A 324 0.78 -6.72 -10.56
N ILE A 325 0.04 -6.31 -11.60
CA ILE A 325 -1.10 -7.08 -12.13
C ILE A 325 -0.75 -8.53 -12.52
N ASN A 326 0.43 -8.76 -13.09
CA ASN A 326 0.87 -10.08 -13.56
C ASN A 326 1.68 -10.90 -12.54
N ASN A 327 1.87 -10.40 -11.31
CA ASN A 327 2.65 -11.10 -10.29
C ASN A 327 1.95 -12.41 -9.95
N THR A 328 2.64 -13.54 -10.00
CA THR A 328 2.06 -14.86 -9.65
C THR A 328 2.60 -15.34 -8.31
N THR A 329 3.92 -15.45 -8.16
CA THR A 329 4.57 -15.99 -6.95
C THR A 329 5.62 -15.05 -6.34
N GLY A 330 5.94 -13.95 -7.01
CA GLY A 330 6.87 -12.94 -6.50
C GLY A 330 6.44 -12.40 -5.14
N SER A 331 7.41 -12.21 -4.23
CA SER A 331 7.16 -11.78 -2.85
C SER A 331 7.99 -10.55 -2.49
N TYR A 332 7.58 -9.84 -1.45
CA TYR A 332 8.27 -8.65 -0.93
C TYR A 332 8.45 -7.53 -1.97
N ASN A 333 7.51 -7.38 -2.90
CA ASN A 333 7.54 -6.28 -3.86
C ASN A 333 6.72 -5.08 -3.37
N VAL A 334 7.20 -3.88 -3.64
CA VAL A 334 6.47 -2.62 -3.43
C VAL A 334 6.26 -1.96 -4.79
N ALA A 335 5.01 -1.73 -5.17
CA ALA A 335 4.62 -1.07 -6.42
C ALA A 335 3.64 0.05 -6.11
N ILE A 336 4.08 1.31 -6.23
CA ILE A 336 3.25 2.49 -5.98
C ILE A 336 3.22 3.34 -7.24
N GLY A 337 2.05 3.42 -7.87
CA GLY A 337 1.86 4.08 -9.17
C GLY A 337 1.08 3.18 -10.14
N SER A 338 0.49 3.81 -11.16
CA SER A 338 -0.21 3.06 -12.19
C SER A 338 0.77 2.29 -13.08
N PHE A 339 0.46 1.02 -13.35
CA PHE A 339 1.28 0.10 -14.14
C PHE A 339 2.70 -0.12 -13.60
N THR A 340 2.97 0.15 -12.31
CA THR A 340 4.27 -0.11 -11.69
C THR A 340 4.47 -1.62 -11.52
N LEU A 341 5.64 -2.14 -11.90
CA LEU A 341 5.94 -3.59 -11.88
C LEU A 341 4.92 -4.45 -12.66
N ASN A 342 4.33 -3.90 -13.73
CA ASN A 342 3.24 -4.53 -14.48
C ASN A 342 3.61 -5.93 -15.04
N GLY A 343 4.83 -6.09 -15.55
CA GLY A 343 5.34 -7.33 -16.13
C GLY A 343 5.88 -8.36 -15.14
N ASN A 344 5.89 -8.06 -13.83
CA ASN A 344 6.47 -8.94 -12.82
C ASN A 344 5.69 -10.22 -12.71
N THR A 345 6.35 -11.38 -12.87
CA THR A 345 5.72 -12.70 -12.70
C THR A 345 6.23 -13.36 -11.42
N THR A 346 7.55 -13.51 -11.29
CA THR A 346 8.18 -14.20 -10.14
C THR A 346 9.27 -13.36 -9.45
N GLY A 347 9.61 -12.18 -9.99
CA GLY A 347 10.58 -11.28 -9.38
C GLY A 347 10.18 -10.90 -7.95
N SER A 348 11.16 -10.80 -7.06
CA SER A 348 10.96 -10.54 -5.63
C SER A 348 11.86 -9.40 -5.16
N LEU A 349 11.53 -8.80 -4.02
CA LEU A 349 12.30 -7.71 -3.40
C LEU A 349 12.45 -6.46 -4.28
N ASN A 350 11.55 -6.23 -5.24
CA ASN A 350 11.59 -5.04 -6.08
C ASN A 350 10.76 -3.89 -5.47
N VAL A 351 11.30 -2.68 -5.53
CA VAL A 351 10.61 -1.45 -5.12
C VAL A 351 10.46 -0.56 -6.35
N GLY A 352 9.24 -0.42 -6.85
CA GLY A 352 8.85 0.54 -7.87
C GLY A 352 7.95 1.63 -7.28
N ILE A 353 8.33 2.88 -7.47
CA ILE A 353 7.55 4.06 -7.07
C ILE A 353 7.52 5.02 -8.26
N GLY A 354 6.32 5.38 -8.71
CA GLY A 354 6.08 6.21 -9.88
C GLY A 354 5.45 5.42 -11.03
N PRO A 355 4.69 6.09 -11.92
CA PRO A 355 4.03 5.43 -13.04
C PRO A 355 5.01 4.67 -13.92
N GLN A 356 4.67 3.41 -14.23
CA GLN A 356 5.46 2.54 -15.11
C GLN A 356 6.93 2.34 -14.66
N ALA A 357 7.27 2.56 -13.40
CA ALA A 357 8.56 2.12 -12.87
C ALA A 357 8.65 0.59 -12.92
N LEU A 358 9.79 0.05 -13.36
CA LEU A 358 10.01 -1.40 -13.53
C LEU A 358 8.94 -2.10 -14.41
N TYR A 359 8.38 -1.39 -15.40
CA TYR A 359 7.21 -1.82 -16.17
C TYR A 359 7.33 -3.25 -16.74
N THR A 360 8.46 -3.61 -17.35
CA THR A 360 8.65 -4.94 -17.96
C THR A 360 9.35 -5.96 -17.07
N ASN A 361 9.70 -5.62 -15.82
CA ASN A 361 10.52 -6.50 -14.96
C ASN A 361 9.80 -7.81 -14.73
N SER A 362 10.27 -8.93 -15.30
CA SER A 362 9.58 -10.22 -15.23
C SER A 362 10.09 -11.07 -14.06
N THR A 363 11.41 -11.27 -14.00
CA THR A 363 12.06 -12.10 -12.98
C THR A 363 13.21 -11.42 -12.25
N GLY A 364 13.56 -10.18 -12.60
CA GLY A 364 14.59 -9.41 -11.90
C GLY A 364 14.27 -9.25 -10.41
N VAL A 365 15.32 -9.22 -9.58
CA VAL A 365 15.25 -9.25 -8.10
C VAL A 365 16.03 -8.07 -7.52
N SER A 366 15.53 -7.55 -6.39
CA SER A 366 16.21 -6.52 -5.60
C SER A 366 16.50 -5.23 -6.37
N ASN A 367 15.60 -4.82 -7.26
CA ASN A 367 15.72 -3.54 -7.95
C ASN A 367 14.95 -2.43 -7.21
N PHE A 368 15.53 -1.24 -7.14
CA PHE A 368 14.90 -0.04 -6.61
C PHE A 368 14.71 0.98 -7.75
N ALA A 369 13.48 1.39 -8.02
CA ALA A 369 13.11 2.34 -9.06
C ALA A 369 12.15 3.38 -8.49
N ASN A 370 12.61 4.62 -8.38
CA ASN A 370 11.82 5.76 -7.91
C ASN A 370 11.80 6.86 -8.98
N GLY A 371 10.67 7.03 -9.66
CA GLY A 371 10.46 8.01 -10.71
C GLY A 371 9.68 7.42 -11.89
N THR A 372 9.04 8.30 -12.67
CA THR A 372 8.32 7.90 -13.89
C THR A 372 9.26 7.16 -14.84
N GLN A 373 8.87 5.94 -15.22
CA GLN A 373 9.60 5.08 -16.16
C GLN A 373 11.07 4.81 -15.78
N ALA A 374 11.41 4.86 -14.49
CA ALA A 374 12.69 4.35 -14.00
C ALA A 374 12.77 2.81 -14.19
N LEU A 375 13.87 2.30 -14.75
CA LEU A 375 14.06 0.87 -15.07
C LEU A 375 12.93 0.27 -15.94
N TYR A 376 12.33 1.08 -16.82
CA TYR A 376 11.16 0.70 -17.61
C TYR A 376 11.29 -0.65 -18.34
N SER A 377 12.41 -0.87 -19.03
CA SER A 377 12.67 -2.05 -19.86
C SER A 377 13.39 -3.21 -19.13
N ASN A 378 13.57 -3.15 -17.80
CA ASN A 378 14.24 -4.23 -17.08
C ASN A 378 13.47 -5.52 -17.25
N THR A 379 14.12 -6.63 -17.56
CA THR A 379 13.48 -7.94 -17.66
C THR A 379 14.02 -8.87 -16.57
N THR A 380 15.34 -9.05 -16.53
CA THR A 380 16.02 -9.96 -15.59
C THR A 380 17.18 -9.32 -14.83
N GLY A 381 17.48 -8.04 -15.06
CA GLY A 381 18.53 -7.34 -14.33
C GLY A 381 18.26 -7.29 -12.82
N ASN A 382 19.31 -7.45 -12.01
CA ASN A 382 19.23 -7.49 -10.55
C ASN A 382 20.02 -6.37 -9.90
N TYR A 383 19.65 -6.01 -8.67
CA TYR A 383 20.41 -5.08 -7.83
C TYR A 383 20.64 -3.70 -8.48
N ASN A 384 19.71 -3.24 -9.32
CA ASN A 384 19.80 -1.91 -9.90
C ASN A 384 19.08 -0.88 -9.00
N THR A 385 19.69 0.28 -8.82
CA THR A 385 19.11 1.45 -8.14
C THR A 385 18.89 2.54 -9.18
N ALA A 386 17.66 3.02 -9.33
CA ALA A 386 17.26 4.04 -10.29
C ALA A 386 16.43 5.11 -9.60
N GLU A 387 17.00 6.29 -9.40
CA GLU A 387 16.33 7.42 -8.73
C GLU A 387 16.25 8.62 -9.68
N GLY A 388 15.03 8.93 -10.15
CA GLY A 388 14.75 9.97 -11.12
C GLY A 388 13.99 9.45 -12.35
N SER A 389 13.41 10.38 -13.11
CA SER A 389 12.68 10.01 -14.34
C SER A 389 13.64 9.50 -15.42
N TYR A 390 13.24 8.41 -16.08
CA TYR A 390 13.98 7.78 -17.20
C TYR A 390 15.39 7.27 -16.85
N VAL A 391 15.69 7.05 -15.57
CA VAL A 391 16.95 6.42 -15.16
C VAL A 391 16.94 4.95 -15.57
N LEU A 392 18.03 4.47 -16.19
CA LEU A 392 18.16 3.08 -16.65
C LEU A 392 16.98 2.62 -17.54
N TYR A 393 16.38 3.54 -18.29
CA TYR A 393 15.14 3.31 -19.05
C TYR A 393 15.20 2.07 -19.94
N THR A 394 16.31 1.87 -20.67
CA THR A 394 16.46 0.74 -21.61
C THR A 394 17.15 -0.49 -21.02
N ASN A 395 17.46 -0.51 -19.71
CA ASN A 395 18.21 -1.61 -19.11
C ASN A 395 17.37 -2.88 -19.22
N THR A 396 17.87 -3.93 -19.85
CA THR A 396 17.15 -5.20 -20.01
C THR A 396 17.68 -6.24 -19.03
N THR A 397 18.98 -6.55 -19.10
CA THR A 397 19.64 -7.59 -18.29
C THR A 397 20.79 -7.07 -17.43
N GLY A 398 21.19 -5.79 -17.61
CA GLY A 398 22.23 -5.15 -16.82
C GLY A 398 21.93 -5.20 -15.32
N SER A 399 22.95 -5.47 -14.50
CA SER A 399 22.82 -5.64 -13.06
C SER A 399 23.83 -4.79 -12.30
N ASN A 400 23.55 -4.50 -11.03
CA ASN A 400 24.41 -3.71 -10.13
C ASN A 400 24.63 -2.25 -10.60
N ASN A 401 23.71 -1.68 -11.37
CA ASN A 401 23.81 -0.28 -11.78
C ASN A 401 23.20 0.66 -10.74
N THR A 402 23.84 1.79 -10.49
CA THR A 402 23.33 2.89 -9.67
C THR A 402 23.15 4.13 -10.54
N GLY A 403 21.92 4.50 -10.82
CA GLY A 403 21.55 5.73 -11.51
C GLY A 403 20.80 6.68 -10.57
N ASN A 404 21.24 7.94 -10.50
CA ASN A 404 20.53 9.01 -9.82
C ASN A 404 20.54 10.28 -10.68
N GLY A 405 19.38 10.90 -10.90
CA GLY A 405 19.20 12.13 -11.69
C GLY A 405 18.35 11.90 -12.94
N TYR A 406 17.99 12.96 -13.66
CA TYR A 406 17.18 12.81 -14.89
C TYR A 406 17.99 12.13 -16.00
N GLN A 407 17.44 11.03 -16.55
CA GLN A 407 18.05 10.26 -17.65
C GLN A 407 19.48 9.75 -17.39
N SER A 408 19.86 9.55 -16.13
CA SER A 408 21.12 8.87 -15.80
C SER A 408 21.11 7.42 -16.30
N LEU A 409 22.20 6.99 -16.95
CA LEU A 409 22.35 5.65 -17.54
C LEU A 409 21.20 5.22 -18.46
N LYS A 410 20.50 6.17 -19.09
CA LYS A 410 19.24 5.92 -19.82
C LYS A 410 19.36 4.83 -20.88
N ASN A 411 20.43 4.84 -21.69
CA ASN A 411 20.61 3.91 -22.81
C ASN A 411 21.35 2.61 -22.42
N SER A 412 21.60 2.39 -21.12
CA SER A 412 22.21 1.14 -20.64
C SER A 412 21.29 -0.01 -21.02
N THR A 413 21.77 -1.01 -21.75
CA THR A 413 20.97 -2.17 -22.15
C THR A 413 21.38 -3.40 -21.33
N THR A 414 22.60 -3.88 -21.56
CA THR A 414 23.18 -5.04 -20.86
C THR A 414 24.36 -4.67 -19.97
N ALA A 415 24.70 -3.38 -19.90
CA ALA A 415 25.82 -2.90 -19.11
C ALA A 415 25.58 -3.11 -17.61
N GLY A 416 26.62 -3.47 -16.87
CA GLY A 416 26.54 -3.76 -15.44
C GLY A 416 27.54 -2.98 -14.61
N SER A 417 27.27 -2.89 -13.31
CA SER A 417 28.17 -2.28 -12.32
C SER A 417 28.52 -0.81 -12.62
N ASN A 418 27.64 -0.07 -13.30
CA ASN A 418 27.86 1.35 -13.58
C ASN A 418 27.27 2.24 -12.49
N THR A 419 27.95 3.34 -12.17
CA THR A 419 27.43 4.42 -11.32
C THR A 419 27.29 5.68 -12.15
N GLY A 420 26.07 6.18 -12.32
CA GLY A 420 25.75 7.44 -12.99
C GLY A 420 24.99 8.36 -12.05
N ILE A 421 25.58 9.48 -11.63
CA ILE A 421 24.94 10.42 -10.71
C ILE A 421 24.95 11.83 -11.32
N GLY A 422 23.76 12.41 -11.47
CA GLY A 422 23.53 13.74 -12.03
C GLY A 422 22.72 13.73 -13.32
N PHE A 423 22.45 14.91 -13.87
CA PHE A 423 21.67 15.08 -15.10
C PHE A 423 22.40 14.43 -16.28
N GLN A 424 21.76 13.42 -16.89
CA GLN A 424 22.27 12.66 -18.05
C GLN A 424 23.64 11.99 -17.83
N ALA A 425 24.02 11.71 -16.58
CA ALA A 425 25.27 11.01 -16.27
C ALA A 425 25.27 9.59 -16.88
N GLY A 426 26.24 9.31 -17.76
CA GLY A 426 26.36 8.01 -18.44
C GLY A 426 25.20 7.70 -19.40
N HIS A 427 24.47 8.72 -19.87
CA HIS A 427 23.32 8.57 -20.76
C HIS A 427 23.58 7.65 -21.96
N ASP A 428 24.77 7.74 -22.56
CA ASP A 428 25.14 7.03 -23.79
C ASP A 428 25.71 5.62 -23.57
N ILE A 429 25.95 5.20 -22.33
CA ILE A 429 26.45 3.85 -22.03
C ILE A 429 25.43 2.84 -22.54
N THR A 430 25.85 1.91 -23.39
CA THR A 430 25.00 0.82 -23.89
C THR A 430 25.41 -0.51 -23.25
N THR A 431 26.66 -0.93 -23.45
CA THR A 431 27.20 -2.22 -22.99
C THR A 431 28.44 -2.10 -22.11
N GLY A 432 29.01 -0.90 -21.97
CA GLY A 432 30.21 -0.66 -21.16
C GLY A 432 29.96 -0.79 -19.67
N SER A 433 30.76 -1.57 -18.96
CA SER A 433 30.53 -1.92 -17.54
C SER A 433 31.57 -1.27 -16.62
N TYR A 434 31.27 -1.23 -15.31
CA TYR A 434 32.20 -0.72 -14.29
C TYR A 434 32.59 0.76 -14.46
N ASN A 435 31.75 1.57 -15.11
CA ASN A 435 31.99 3.00 -15.27
C ASN A 435 31.44 3.79 -14.08
N THR A 436 32.18 4.81 -13.64
CA THR A 436 31.76 5.79 -12.62
C THR A 436 31.67 7.17 -13.25
N ILE A 437 30.46 7.73 -13.34
CA ILE A 437 30.18 8.99 -13.99
C ILE A 437 29.40 9.88 -13.02
N LEU A 438 29.98 11.01 -12.63
CA LEU A 438 29.40 11.96 -11.69
C LEU A 438 29.41 13.37 -12.30
N GLY A 439 28.23 13.98 -12.44
CA GLY A 439 28.10 15.37 -12.84
C GLY A 439 26.95 15.68 -13.79
N ASN A 440 27.00 16.84 -14.41
CA ASN A 440 25.98 17.35 -15.34
C ASN A 440 26.45 17.23 -16.79
N PHE A 441 25.66 16.57 -17.62
CA PHE A 441 25.97 16.30 -19.02
C PHE A 441 24.87 16.86 -19.93
N PRO A 442 24.83 18.17 -20.20
CA PRO A 442 23.68 18.86 -20.81
C PRO A 442 23.38 18.49 -22.28
N SER A 443 24.12 17.54 -22.87
CA SER A 443 23.91 17.10 -24.24
C SER A 443 23.94 15.57 -24.31
N THR A 444 23.12 15.01 -25.20
CA THR A 444 22.99 13.55 -25.40
C THR A 444 24.04 13.01 -26.37
N SER A 445 25.16 13.71 -26.57
CA SER A 445 26.20 13.35 -27.53
C SER A 445 27.58 13.24 -26.89
N SER A 446 28.06 11.99 -26.87
CA SER A 446 29.45 11.54 -26.84
C SER A 446 30.15 11.49 -25.47
N SER A 447 29.49 10.86 -24.48
CA SER A 447 30.23 10.22 -23.38
C SER A 447 30.61 8.76 -23.74
N ILE A 448 31.03 7.97 -22.76
CA ILE A 448 31.31 6.53 -22.90
C ILE A 448 30.06 5.79 -23.42
N THR A 449 30.25 4.90 -24.41
CA THR A 449 29.22 4.00 -24.97
C THR A 449 29.49 2.54 -24.59
N THR A 450 30.55 1.95 -25.12
CA THR A 450 30.91 0.52 -24.92
C THR A 450 32.14 0.32 -24.04
N GLY A 451 32.87 1.39 -23.72
CA GLY A 451 34.05 1.36 -22.88
C GLY A 451 33.73 0.98 -21.43
N SER A 452 34.65 0.28 -20.77
CA SER A 452 34.50 -0.20 -19.38
C SER A 452 35.54 0.40 -18.44
N ASN A 453 35.30 0.38 -17.13
CA ASN A 453 36.23 0.86 -16.10
C ASN A 453 36.64 2.34 -16.28
N ASN A 454 35.76 3.19 -16.80
CA ASN A 454 36.05 4.61 -16.99
C ASN A 454 35.54 5.43 -15.79
N ILE A 455 36.27 6.49 -15.45
CA ILE A 455 35.91 7.43 -14.37
C ILE A 455 35.79 8.84 -14.95
N LEU A 456 34.59 9.41 -14.89
CA LEU A 456 34.28 10.76 -15.38
C LEU A 456 33.67 11.58 -14.24
N ILE A 457 34.29 12.71 -13.88
CA ILE A 457 33.80 13.57 -12.79
C ILE A 457 33.82 15.04 -13.21
N GLY A 458 32.65 15.68 -13.27
CA GLY A 458 32.51 17.11 -13.51
C GLY A 458 31.37 17.48 -14.46
N ASN A 459 31.30 18.76 -14.83
CA ASN A 459 30.36 19.26 -15.83
C ASN A 459 30.92 19.06 -17.24
N ASP A 460 30.17 18.34 -18.07
CA ASP A 460 30.50 18.11 -19.49
C ASP A 460 31.94 17.59 -19.73
N VAL A 461 32.33 16.55 -18.99
CA VAL A 461 33.68 15.97 -19.02
C VAL A 461 33.87 14.96 -20.15
N ARG A 462 33.72 15.43 -21.40
CA ARG A 462 33.79 14.60 -22.61
C ARG A 462 35.07 14.78 -23.42
N ASN A 463 35.82 15.84 -23.19
CA ASN A 463 37.00 16.17 -24.01
C ASN A 463 38.10 15.10 -23.84
N GLY A 464 38.80 14.74 -24.91
CA GLY A 464 39.94 13.84 -24.88
C GLY A 464 39.63 12.37 -24.53
N LEU A 465 38.36 12.00 -24.42
CA LEU A 465 37.93 10.62 -24.17
C LEU A 465 37.62 9.90 -25.48
N SER A 466 37.76 8.57 -25.47
CA SER A 466 37.29 7.71 -26.54
C SER A 466 36.03 7.04 -26.06
N VAL A 467 34.93 7.19 -26.79
CA VAL A 467 33.62 6.68 -26.35
C VAL A 467 33.60 5.15 -26.22
N THR A 468 34.51 4.43 -26.89
CA THR A 468 34.58 2.96 -26.86
C THR A 468 35.73 2.42 -26.01
N SER A 469 36.66 3.25 -25.57
CA SER A 469 37.83 2.78 -24.83
C SER A 469 37.55 2.56 -23.36
N SER A 470 38.29 1.62 -22.77
CA SER A 470 38.23 1.30 -21.36
C SER A 470 39.35 1.98 -20.58
N ASN A 471 39.24 1.98 -19.26
CA ASN A 471 40.32 2.36 -18.34
C ASN A 471 40.75 3.84 -18.46
N GLN A 472 39.80 4.73 -18.78
CA GLN A 472 40.03 6.16 -18.91
C GLN A 472 39.63 6.93 -17.65
N LEU A 473 40.31 8.05 -17.39
CA LEU A 473 39.94 9.03 -16.38
C LEU A 473 39.77 10.39 -17.03
N ASN A 474 38.71 11.12 -16.67
CA ASN A 474 38.58 12.55 -16.92
C ASN A 474 37.94 13.21 -15.70
N ILE A 475 38.68 14.12 -15.05
CA ILE A 475 38.16 14.99 -14.00
C ILE A 475 38.24 16.43 -14.49
N GLY A 476 37.08 17.05 -14.66
CA GLY A 476 36.92 18.46 -14.99
C GLY A 476 37.57 18.90 -16.30
N ASN A 477 37.82 18.00 -17.25
CA ASN A 477 38.61 18.28 -18.47
C ASN A 477 40.01 18.85 -18.15
N LEU A 478 40.57 18.45 -17.00
CA LEU A 478 41.88 18.90 -16.52
C LEU A 478 42.79 17.70 -16.22
N ILE A 479 42.29 16.73 -15.48
CA ILE A 479 43.03 15.52 -15.14
C ILE A 479 42.55 14.40 -16.04
N TYR A 480 43.49 13.79 -16.75
CA TYR A 480 43.23 12.71 -17.69
C TYR A 480 43.99 11.46 -17.28
N GLY A 481 43.47 10.30 -17.64
CA GLY A 481 44.21 9.06 -17.49
C GLY A 481 43.85 8.04 -18.56
N THR A 482 44.82 7.19 -18.88
CA THR A 482 44.69 6.13 -19.88
C THR A 482 45.32 4.85 -19.34
N GLY A 483 44.65 3.70 -19.52
CA GLY A 483 45.17 2.41 -19.09
C GLY A 483 45.14 2.20 -17.57
N LEU A 484 44.32 2.97 -16.84
CA LEU A 484 44.15 2.82 -15.39
C LEU A 484 43.54 1.46 -15.04
N GLY A 485 44.06 0.77 -14.01
CA GLY A 485 43.49 -0.50 -13.55
C GLY A 485 43.84 -1.74 -14.40
N SER A 486 44.70 -1.62 -15.43
CA SER A 486 45.28 -2.77 -16.14
C SER A 486 46.39 -3.44 -15.32
N ALA A 487 46.05 -4.01 -14.16
CA ALA A 487 46.97 -4.83 -13.39
C ALA A 487 47.13 -6.19 -14.09
N GLY A 488 48.07 -6.31 -15.03
CA GLY A 488 48.42 -7.62 -15.59
C GLY A 488 49.07 -7.67 -16.97
N SER A 489 49.22 -6.56 -17.69
CA SER A 489 49.93 -6.57 -18.98
C SER A 489 51.18 -5.72 -18.91
N VAL A 490 52.33 -6.33 -19.13
CA VAL A 490 53.69 -5.73 -19.11
C VAL A 490 53.85 -4.56 -20.13
N HIS A 491 52.82 -4.28 -20.93
CA HIS A 491 52.80 -3.28 -22.00
C HIS A 491 51.81 -2.12 -21.81
N ASN A 492 50.94 -2.15 -20.79
CA ASN A 492 50.03 -1.02 -20.48
C ASN A 492 50.45 -0.36 -19.17
N ILE A 493 51.43 0.53 -19.25
CA ILE A 493 51.81 1.37 -18.11
C ILE A 493 50.69 2.40 -17.90
N PRO A 494 50.01 2.42 -16.75
CA PRO A 494 48.99 3.43 -16.46
C PRO A 494 49.59 4.83 -16.58
N ARG A 495 48.86 5.74 -17.24
CA ARG A 495 49.33 7.11 -17.43
C ARG A 495 48.33 8.11 -16.89
N VAL A 496 48.84 9.15 -16.25
CA VAL A 496 48.05 10.30 -15.78
C VAL A 496 48.61 11.57 -16.40
N GLY A 497 47.72 12.35 -17.00
CA GLY A 497 47.99 13.65 -17.58
C GLY A 497 47.33 14.77 -16.78
N ILE A 498 48.06 15.85 -16.49
CA ILE A 498 47.46 17.11 -16.04
C ILE A 498 47.53 18.09 -17.21
N ASN A 499 46.37 18.62 -17.61
CA ASN A 499 46.18 19.50 -18.76
C ASN A 499 46.62 18.88 -20.11
N THR A 500 46.66 17.55 -20.19
CA THR A 500 46.91 16.78 -21.42
C THR A 500 46.11 15.49 -21.41
N ALA A 501 45.30 15.27 -22.44
CA ALA A 501 44.50 14.05 -22.62
C ALA A 501 45.31 12.86 -23.16
N THR A 502 46.52 13.11 -23.67
CA THR A 502 47.39 12.09 -24.27
C THR A 502 48.75 12.09 -23.56
N PRO A 503 48.81 11.67 -22.28
CA PRO A 503 50.09 11.54 -21.59
C PRO A 503 50.99 10.54 -22.32
N ASP A 504 52.21 10.96 -22.61
CA ASP A 504 53.25 10.19 -23.29
C ASP A 504 54.10 9.36 -22.31
N THR A 505 54.08 9.71 -21.03
CA THR A 505 54.76 9.00 -19.94
C THR A 505 53.78 8.62 -18.82
N THR A 506 54.26 7.91 -17.80
CA THR A 506 53.44 7.53 -16.62
C THR A 506 52.78 8.76 -15.95
N PHE A 507 53.48 9.89 -15.93
CA PHE A 507 52.96 11.15 -15.41
C PHE A 507 53.42 12.30 -16.30
N SER A 508 52.49 12.87 -17.06
CA SER A 508 52.76 14.01 -17.94
C SER A 508 52.00 15.25 -17.44
N VAL A 509 52.69 16.37 -17.29
CA VAL A 509 52.08 17.67 -17.00
C VAL A 509 52.31 18.56 -18.21
N ASN A 510 51.23 18.95 -18.89
CA ASN A 510 51.30 19.94 -19.97
C ASN A 510 51.09 21.33 -19.41
N GLY A 511 52.20 21.89 -18.95
CA GLY A 511 52.26 23.09 -18.13
C GLY A 511 53.44 22.96 -17.19
N ARG A 512 53.49 23.80 -16.18
CA ARG A 512 54.62 23.81 -15.24
C ARG A 512 54.24 23.10 -13.92
N ALA A 513 55.20 22.36 -13.38
CA ALA A 513 55.08 21.61 -12.11
C ALA A 513 56.24 21.94 -11.17
N SER A 514 55.98 22.06 -9.86
CA SER A 514 56.96 22.44 -8.83
C SER A 514 57.08 21.41 -7.71
N MET A 515 58.30 21.14 -7.21
CA MET A 515 58.56 20.38 -5.98
C MET A 515 59.15 21.34 -4.93
N GLN A 516 58.36 21.71 -3.92
CA GLN A 516 58.83 22.59 -2.83
C GLN A 516 59.65 21.80 -1.80
N GLY A 517 60.76 22.36 -1.31
CA GLY A 517 61.58 21.79 -0.23
C GLY A 517 62.82 21.00 -0.64
N GLY A 518 63.09 20.84 -1.95
CA GLY A 518 64.28 20.17 -2.46
C GLY A 518 64.19 18.63 -2.49
N GLY A 519 64.95 18.02 -3.39
CA GLY A 519 64.92 16.60 -3.74
C GLY A 519 65.13 16.41 -5.25
N SER A 520 65.80 15.33 -5.68
CA SER A 520 66.04 15.10 -7.11
C SER A 520 64.89 14.35 -7.74
N TRP A 521 64.29 14.91 -8.80
CA TRP A 521 63.75 14.05 -9.85
C TRP A 521 64.94 13.30 -10.45
N LEU A 522 64.95 11.97 -10.37
CA LEU A 522 66.07 11.17 -10.87
C LEU A 522 66.24 11.42 -12.38
N THR A 523 67.45 11.78 -12.80
CA THR A 523 67.78 11.96 -14.22
C THR A 523 68.50 10.72 -14.73
N PHE A 524 67.93 10.02 -15.72
CA PHE A 524 68.58 8.88 -16.36
C PHE A 524 69.82 9.36 -17.15
N SER A 525 70.99 8.81 -16.85
CA SER A 525 72.28 9.28 -17.39
C SER A 525 73.20 8.15 -17.89
N ASP A 526 72.67 7.23 -18.70
CA ASP A 526 73.47 6.24 -19.44
C ASP A 526 74.21 6.90 -20.63
N ARG A 527 75.47 6.53 -20.89
CA ARG A 527 76.25 7.09 -22.02
C ARG A 527 75.54 6.89 -23.37
N ARG A 528 74.80 5.78 -23.56
CA ARG A 528 74.09 5.46 -24.80
C ARG A 528 72.97 6.44 -25.14
N VAL A 529 72.42 7.15 -24.14
CA VAL A 529 71.39 8.18 -24.35
C VAL A 529 71.97 9.58 -24.52
N LYS A 530 73.29 9.73 -24.59
CA LYS A 530 73.98 11.02 -24.77
C LYS A 530 74.63 11.08 -26.16
N LYS A 531 74.56 12.25 -26.80
CA LYS A 531 75.22 12.57 -28.07
C LYS A 531 76.18 13.74 -27.84
N ASP A 532 77.24 13.82 -28.64
CA ASP A 532 78.19 14.94 -28.65
C ASP A 532 78.85 15.17 -27.27
N THR A 533 79.24 14.08 -26.61
CA THR A 533 79.87 14.12 -25.28
C THR A 533 81.30 14.65 -25.37
N ALA A 534 81.61 15.71 -24.62
CA ALA A 534 82.96 16.24 -24.44
C ALA A 534 83.34 16.27 -22.95
N SER A 535 84.63 16.30 -22.65
CA SER A 535 85.11 16.50 -21.29
C SER A 535 84.74 17.89 -20.81
N PHE A 536 84.13 17.97 -19.63
CA PHE A 536 83.88 19.21 -18.94
C PHE A 536 85.13 19.55 -18.10
N THR A 537 85.79 20.67 -18.38
CA THR A 537 87.12 21.01 -17.85
C THR A 537 87.14 22.12 -16.80
N ASP A 538 86.04 22.86 -16.68
CA ASP A 538 85.88 23.92 -15.69
C ASP A 538 86.08 23.34 -14.28
N GLY A 539 86.90 24.02 -13.48
CA GLY A 539 87.47 23.49 -12.25
C GLY A 539 87.94 24.58 -11.30
N ILE A 540 89.22 24.55 -10.92
CA ILE A 540 89.79 25.41 -9.86
C ILE A 540 89.70 26.90 -10.19
N GLU A 541 89.93 27.29 -11.45
CA GLU A 541 89.84 28.69 -11.88
C GLU A 541 88.40 29.21 -11.87
N THR A 542 87.43 28.35 -12.22
CA THR A 542 86.00 28.70 -12.19
C THR A 542 85.50 28.78 -10.75
N ILE A 543 85.82 27.81 -9.89
CA ILE A 543 85.33 27.79 -8.49
C ILE A 543 85.92 28.93 -7.66
N ARG A 544 87.15 29.37 -7.95
CA ARG A 544 87.79 30.53 -7.29
C ARG A 544 87.04 31.84 -7.52
N GLN A 545 86.31 31.94 -8.62
CA GLN A 545 85.51 33.11 -8.97
C GLN A 545 84.08 33.04 -8.41
N VAL A 546 83.66 31.91 -7.86
CA VAL A 546 82.33 31.75 -7.25
C VAL A 546 82.30 32.40 -5.87
N HIS A 547 81.27 33.18 -5.60
CA HIS A 547 81.05 33.85 -4.32
C HIS A 547 79.89 33.20 -3.54
N PRO A 548 80.17 32.33 -2.55
CA PRO A 548 79.13 31.80 -1.67
C PRO A 548 78.57 32.90 -0.76
N MET A 549 77.25 32.93 -0.63
CA MET A 549 76.51 33.91 0.14
C MET A 549 75.64 33.23 1.20
N LYS A 550 75.59 33.85 2.38
CA LYS A 550 74.53 33.60 3.37
C LYS A 550 73.40 34.57 3.09
N TYR A 551 72.17 34.07 3.03
CA TYR A 551 71.00 34.90 2.74
C TYR A 551 69.76 34.41 3.47
N LYS A 552 68.82 35.33 3.71
CA LYS A 552 67.45 35.03 4.15
C LYS A 552 66.49 35.47 3.07
N TYR A 553 65.43 34.71 2.84
CA TYR A 553 64.40 35.14 1.91
C TYR A 553 63.63 36.34 2.47
N ARG A 554 63.27 37.28 1.61
CA ARG A 554 62.38 38.40 1.98
C ARG A 554 60.92 37.94 1.91
N GLY A 555 60.02 38.61 2.62
CA GLY A 555 58.57 38.51 2.41
C GLY A 555 58.00 37.08 2.35
N ILE A 556 57.31 36.76 1.26
CA ILE A 556 56.52 35.53 1.09
C ILE A 556 57.30 34.38 0.40
N TYR A 557 58.56 34.60 -0.03
CA TYR A 557 59.26 33.66 -0.93
C TYR A 557 59.68 32.36 -0.25
N ALA A 558 59.97 32.39 1.05
CA ALA A 558 60.23 31.24 1.90
C ALA A 558 60.16 31.67 3.37
N ASP A 559 60.59 30.79 4.29
CA ASP A 559 60.83 31.19 5.68
C ASP A 559 61.83 32.36 5.74
N THR A 560 61.40 33.45 6.36
CA THR A 560 62.17 34.68 6.52
C THR A 560 63.13 34.61 7.71
N THR A 561 63.00 33.60 8.57
CA THR A 561 63.78 33.44 9.79
C THR A 561 65.01 32.56 9.59
N THR A 562 64.90 31.49 8.79
CA THR A 562 66.00 30.58 8.44
C THR A 562 67.07 31.27 7.60
N GLU A 563 68.34 31.13 8.01
CA GLU A 563 69.51 31.51 7.22
C GLU A 563 69.89 30.37 6.26
N PHE A 564 69.94 30.68 4.97
CA PHE A 564 70.34 29.75 3.92
C PHE A 564 71.75 30.09 3.43
N VAL A 565 72.46 29.08 2.93
CA VAL A 565 73.74 29.22 2.25
C VAL A 565 73.54 28.84 0.79
N GLY A 566 74.06 29.65 -0.13
CA GLY A 566 74.01 29.35 -1.56
C GLY A 566 74.78 30.37 -2.38
N VAL A 567 74.42 30.50 -3.65
CA VAL A 567 75.00 31.48 -4.58
C VAL A 567 73.87 32.29 -5.21
N ILE A 568 74.17 33.51 -5.65
CA ILE A 568 73.21 34.35 -6.37
C ILE A 568 73.30 34.03 -7.86
N ALA A 569 72.16 33.77 -8.51
CA ALA A 569 72.13 33.35 -9.91
C ALA A 569 72.69 34.41 -10.86
N GLN A 570 72.53 35.70 -10.56
CA GLN A 570 73.11 36.81 -11.31
C GLN A 570 74.65 36.76 -11.28
N ASP A 571 75.26 36.54 -10.12
CA ASP A 571 76.72 36.45 -9.97
C ASP A 571 77.27 35.23 -10.70
N MET A 572 76.53 34.11 -10.64
CA MET A 572 76.88 32.89 -11.36
C MET A 572 76.81 33.06 -12.88
N GLN A 573 76.09 34.05 -13.40
CA GLN A 573 75.93 34.23 -14.85
C GLN A 573 77.23 34.67 -15.51
N SER A 574 78.05 35.49 -14.84
CA SER A 574 79.38 35.87 -15.34
C SER A 574 80.44 34.80 -15.14
N VAL A 575 80.28 33.95 -14.13
CA VAL A 575 81.31 32.97 -13.73
C VAL A 575 81.12 31.61 -14.41
N ALA A 576 79.89 31.10 -14.40
CA ALA A 576 79.52 29.80 -14.95
C ALA A 576 78.13 29.88 -15.60
N PRO A 577 78.00 30.55 -16.76
CA PRO A 577 76.71 30.88 -17.38
C PRO A 577 75.83 29.66 -17.67
N TYR A 578 76.45 28.50 -17.93
CA TYR A 578 75.74 27.22 -18.17
C TYR A 578 74.98 26.71 -16.94
N THR A 579 75.28 27.21 -15.74
CA THR A 579 74.54 26.90 -14.50
C THR A 579 73.31 27.77 -14.32
N VAL A 580 73.16 28.85 -15.10
CA VAL A 580 72.09 29.83 -14.95
C VAL A 580 71.09 29.69 -16.09
N LYS A 581 69.81 29.65 -15.74
CA LYS A 581 68.70 29.67 -16.71
C LYS A 581 67.86 30.91 -16.49
N SER A 582 67.52 31.59 -17.58
CA SER A 582 66.59 32.71 -17.57
C SER A 582 65.17 32.21 -17.84
N HIS A 583 64.21 32.81 -17.13
CA HIS A 583 62.80 32.52 -17.22
C HIS A 583 62.03 33.82 -17.37
N LYS A 584 61.10 33.85 -18.31
CA LYS A 584 60.04 34.86 -18.33
C LYS A 584 58.99 34.50 -17.29
N ILE A 585 58.70 35.44 -16.39
CA ILE A 585 57.71 35.28 -15.33
C ILE A 585 56.69 36.40 -15.35
N GLU A 586 55.41 36.05 -15.17
CA GLU A 586 54.35 37.04 -15.03
C GLU A 586 54.22 37.45 -13.56
N VAL A 587 54.21 38.75 -13.31
CA VAL A 587 54.02 39.29 -11.97
C VAL A 587 52.83 40.25 -12.02
N ARG A 588 51.91 40.09 -11.06
CA ARG A 588 50.69 40.89 -10.97
C ARG A 588 50.80 41.82 -9.77
N GLY A 589 50.84 43.12 -10.04
CA GLY A 589 51.12 44.14 -9.03
C GLY A 589 50.81 45.55 -9.52
N ARG A 590 51.06 46.54 -8.66
CA ARG A 590 50.67 47.95 -8.89
C ARG A 590 51.70 48.78 -9.70
N ASP A 591 52.98 48.39 -9.69
CA ASP A 591 54.10 49.11 -10.33
C ASP A 591 55.22 48.13 -10.72
N ALA A 592 56.10 48.46 -11.68
CA ALA A 592 57.13 47.56 -12.21
C ALA A 592 58.27 47.12 -11.23
N ASN A 593 58.38 47.71 -10.03
CA ASN A 593 59.44 47.41 -9.04
C ASN A 593 59.01 46.32 -8.02
N MET A 594 58.65 45.14 -8.51
CA MET A 594 57.78 44.15 -7.84
C MET A 594 58.43 43.09 -6.94
N PHE A 595 59.63 43.33 -6.38
CA PHE A 595 60.26 42.42 -5.40
C PHE A 595 60.17 42.91 -3.95
N GLN A 596 59.44 44.01 -3.70
CA GLN A 596 59.29 44.59 -2.37
C GLN A 596 57.80 44.77 -2.05
N GLU A 597 57.29 43.93 -1.16
CA GLU A 597 55.97 43.95 -0.52
C GLU A 597 54.73 43.56 -1.35
N LYS A 598 53.91 42.68 -0.75
CA LYS A 598 52.55 42.25 -1.13
C LYS A 598 52.28 42.15 -2.65
N THR A 599 52.99 41.25 -3.31
CA THR A 599 52.88 41.01 -4.75
C THR A 599 52.51 39.55 -5.03
N TYR A 600 51.50 39.30 -5.88
CA TYR A 600 51.22 37.98 -6.40
C TYR A 600 52.19 37.68 -7.54
N ILE A 601 53.12 36.79 -7.27
CA ILE A 601 54.11 36.39 -8.26
C ILE A 601 53.55 35.15 -8.92
N ARG A 602 53.08 35.32 -10.15
CA ARG A 602 52.71 34.19 -10.99
C ARG A 602 53.91 33.83 -11.84
N THR A 603 54.98 33.40 -11.17
CA THR A 603 55.76 32.36 -11.81
C THR A 603 54.80 31.17 -11.79
N ASP A 604 54.28 30.81 -12.93
CA ASP A 604 54.56 29.54 -13.56
C ASP A 604 55.34 28.43 -12.74
N ASN A 605 55.77 28.55 -11.48
CA ASN A 605 56.06 27.42 -10.58
C ASN A 605 56.15 27.78 -9.08
N ILE A 606 55.61 28.90 -8.60
CA ILE A 606 55.47 29.19 -7.15
C ILE A 606 54.14 29.92 -6.90
N TYR A 607 53.20 29.26 -6.21
CA TYR A 607 52.11 29.96 -5.52
C TYR A 607 52.51 30.20 -4.08
N VAL A 608 52.57 31.45 -3.66
CA VAL A 608 52.46 31.78 -2.23
C VAL A 608 51.06 32.32 -1.99
N ARG A 609 50.24 31.51 -1.30
CA ARG A 609 48.97 31.99 -0.77
C ARG A 609 49.26 32.85 0.46
N THR A 610 48.73 34.07 0.46
CA THR A 610 48.14 34.61 1.69
C THR A 610 46.78 35.17 1.32
N ASP A 611 45.72 34.44 1.63
CA ASP A 611 44.45 35.05 1.95
C ASP A 611 43.80 34.27 3.08
N THR A 612 43.91 34.83 4.28
CA THR A 612 42.88 34.69 5.31
C THR A 612 42.53 36.10 5.72
N LEU A 613 41.50 36.67 5.07
CA LEU A 613 40.82 37.86 5.58
C LEU A 613 39.79 37.38 6.60
N VAL A 614 40.17 37.34 7.87
CA VAL A 614 39.20 37.33 8.96
C VAL A 614 38.88 38.78 9.30
N GLY A 615 37.71 39.24 8.88
CA GLY A 615 37.10 40.46 9.42
C GLY A 615 36.29 40.12 10.68
N PRO A 616 36.08 41.05 11.63
CA PRO A 616 35.52 40.73 12.95
C PRO A 616 34.03 40.36 12.97
N ASN A 617 33.32 40.34 11.83
CA ASN A 617 31.87 40.11 11.80
C ASN A 617 31.50 39.09 10.71
N ASP A 618 31.00 37.92 11.12
CA ASP A 618 30.58 36.78 10.30
C ASP A 618 29.47 37.12 9.28
N SER A 619 29.86 37.69 8.14
CA SER A 619 28.97 37.77 6.97
C SER A 619 29.78 37.75 5.67
N ILE A 620 29.66 36.63 4.93
CA ILE A 620 30.24 36.48 3.60
C ILE A 620 29.33 37.20 2.61
N ILE A 621 29.68 38.43 2.25
CA ILE A 621 29.15 39.08 1.05
C ILE A 621 30.17 38.84 -0.07
N LEU A 622 29.84 37.96 -1.02
CA LEU A 622 30.57 37.83 -2.28
C LEU A 622 30.27 39.06 -3.15
N GLN A 623 31.01 40.15 -2.96
CA GLN A 623 31.11 41.18 -4.01
C GLN A 623 32.32 40.85 -4.91
N PRO A 624 32.14 40.81 -6.24
CA PRO A 624 33.27 40.70 -7.15
C PRO A 624 34.04 42.02 -7.13
N VAL A 625 35.12 42.05 -6.37
CA VAL A 625 36.10 43.15 -6.46
C VAL A 625 36.83 42.98 -7.80
N HIS A 626 36.37 43.65 -8.85
CA HIS A 626 37.16 43.86 -10.07
C HIS A 626 38.31 44.81 -9.73
N ARG A 627 39.39 44.28 -9.14
CA ARG A 627 40.69 44.96 -9.10
C ARG A 627 41.36 44.73 -10.46
N GLN A 628 41.50 45.78 -11.26
CA GLN A 628 42.35 45.74 -12.45
C GLN A 628 43.82 45.63 -11.99
N GLU A 629 44.35 44.41 -11.96
CA GLU A 629 45.79 44.16 -11.80
C GLU A 629 46.46 44.25 -13.17
N GLN A 630 47.50 45.07 -13.30
CA GLN A 630 48.36 45.05 -14.49
C GLN A 630 49.30 43.84 -14.44
N VAL A 631 49.46 43.17 -15.57
CA VAL A 631 50.38 42.04 -15.75
C VAL A 631 51.68 42.59 -16.31
N TYR A 632 52.79 42.32 -15.63
CA TYR A 632 54.12 42.62 -16.14
C TYR A 632 54.90 41.32 -16.36
N GLU A 633 55.65 41.25 -17.44
CA GLU A 633 56.58 40.16 -17.71
C GLU A 633 57.98 40.58 -17.23
N VAL A 634 58.56 39.82 -16.32
CA VAL A 634 59.87 40.10 -15.71
C VAL A 634 60.81 38.92 -15.96
N ASP A 635 62.09 39.22 -16.18
CA ASP A 635 63.15 38.22 -16.27
C ASP A 635 63.56 37.74 -14.88
N ALA A 636 63.45 36.43 -14.64
CA ALA A 636 63.94 35.77 -13.44
C ALA A 636 65.04 34.76 -13.78
N LEU A 637 66.03 34.65 -12.90
CA LEU A 637 67.13 33.70 -13.06
C LEU A 637 66.97 32.55 -12.06
N SER A 638 67.26 31.33 -12.51
CA SER A 638 67.40 30.15 -11.67
C SER A 638 68.80 29.57 -11.82
N TYR A 639 69.24 28.83 -10.81
CA TYR A 639 70.58 28.25 -10.76
C TYR A 639 70.54 26.72 -10.57
N ASP A 640 71.31 26.01 -11.40
CA ASP A 640 71.51 24.55 -11.35
C ASP A 640 72.69 24.20 -10.44
N GLN A 641 72.36 23.75 -9.22
CA GLN A 641 73.34 23.36 -8.21
C GLN A 641 74.17 22.13 -8.62
N SER A 642 73.63 21.24 -9.45
CA SER A 642 74.33 20.01 -9.84
C SER A 642 75.50 20.29 -10.78
N ALA A 643 75.36 21.27 -11.66
CA ALA A 643 76.44 21.66 -12.58
C ALA A 643 77.67 22.20 -11.83
N LEU A 644 77.49 22.99 -10.76
CA LEU A 644 78.61 23.46 -9.95
C LEU A 644 79.28 22.35 -9.16
N PHE A 645 78.54 21.32 -8.76
CA PHE A 645 79.14 20.15 -8.11
C PHE A 645 80.18 19.47 -9.01
N TYR A 646 79.95 19.41 -10.33
CA TYR A 646 80.95 18.90 -11.28
C TYR A 646 82.18 19.81 -11.42
N VAL A 647 81.99 21.13 -11.36
CA VAL A 647 83.12 22.09 -11.30
C VAL A 647 83.96 21.85 -10.05
N MET A 648 83.32 21.66 -8.89
CA MET A 648 84.03 21.36 -7.64
C MET A 648 84.80 20.04 -7.72
N ILE A 649 84.24 18.99 -8.34
CA ILE A 649 84.94 17.72 -8.55
C ILE A 649 86.22 17.93 -9.37
N ASN A 650 86.15 18.70 -10.45
CA ASN A 650 87.32 18.99 -11.28
C ASN A 650 88.35 19.85 -10.54
N ALA A 651 87.90 20.85 -9.79
CA ALA A 651 88.76 21.67 -8.95
C ALA A 651 89.53 20.83 -7.92
N LEU A 652 88.86 19.88 -7.27
CA LEU A 652 89.49 18.95 -6.33
C LEU A 652 90.56 18.09 -7.01
N LYS A 653 90.30 17.55 -8.21
CA LYS A 653 91.28 16.78 -8.98
C LYS A 653 92.49 17.62 -9.37
N GLN A 654 92.27 18.87 -9.78
CA GLN A 654 93.35 19.79 -10.14
C GLN A 654 94.21 20.15 -8.93
N LEU A 655 93.58 20.43 -7.79
CA LEU A 655 94.27 20.74 -6.53
C LEU A 655 95.09 19.53 -6.02
N ASP A 656 94.58 18.31 -6.18
CA ASP A 656 95.31 17.09 -5.82
C ASP A 656 96.58 16.91 -6.69
N ALA A 657 96.46 17.20 -7.99
CA ALA A 657 97.61 17.18 -8.90
C ALA A 657 98.65 18.26 -8.54
N GLU A 658 98.23 19.49 -8.25
CA GLU A 658 99.11 20.57 -7.78
C GLU A 658 99.82 20.19 -6.47
N ASN A 659 99.10 19.56 -5.54
CA ASN A 659 99.68 19.09 -4.27
C ASN A 659 100.70 17.96 -4.48
N ALA A 660 100.44 17.04 -5.42
CA ALA A 660 101.41 15.99 -5.76
C ALA A 660 102.70 16.58 -6.35
N GLU A 661 102.60 17.57 -7.23
CA GLU A 661 103.75 18.29 -7.78
C GLU A 661 104.52 19.04 -6.67
N LEU A 662 103.81 19.72 -5.77
CA LEU A 662 104.42 20.40 -4.62
C LEU A 662 105.14 19.42 -3.70
N ARG A 663 104.56 18.25 -3.41
CA ARG A 663 105.22 17.19 -2.62
C ARG A 663 106.50 16.70 -3.29
N SER A 664 106.46 16.43 -4.60
CA SER A 664 107.65 16.01 -5.33
C SER A 664 108.75 17.08 -5.35
N ARG A 665 108.37 18.37 -5.45
CA ARG A 665 109.30 19.50 -5.30
C ARG A 665 109.89 19.60 -3.90
N ILE A 666 109.09 19.38 -2.86
CA ILE A 666 109.57 19.37 -1.47
C ILE A 666 110.54 18.21 -1.26
N GLU A 667 110.21 16.99 -1.72
CA GLU A 667 111.13 15.84 -1.65
C GLU A 667 112.44 16.07 -2.43
N ALA A 668 112.38 16.76 -3.56
CA ALA A 668 113.59 17.14 -4.30
C ALA A 668 114.46 18.14 -3.53
N LEU A 669 113.84 19.11 -2.85
CA LEU A 669 114.52 20.11 -2.02
C LEU A 669 115.04 19.54 -0.68
N GLU A 670 114.43 18.48 -0.14
CA GLU A 670 114.91 17.80 1.08
C GLU A 670 116.08 16.83 0.82
N ASN A 671 116.28 16.42 -0.44
CA ASN A 671 117.42 15.59 -0.88
C ASN A 671 118.64 16.41 -1.36
N GLU A 672 118.51 17.73 -1.47
CA GLU A 672 119.59 18.71 -1.62
C GLU A 672 120.04 19.24 -0.24
#